data_AF-A0A1W1X0E7-F1
#
_entry.id   AF-A0A1W1X0E7-F1
#
_cell.length_a   1.000
_cell.length_b   1.000
_cell.length_c   1.000
_cell.angle_alpha   90.00
_cell.angle_beta   90.00
_cell.angle_gamma   90.00
#
_symmetry.space_group_name_H-M   'P 1'
#
loop_
_entity.id
_entity.type
_entity.pdbx_description
1 polymer ?
#
loop_
_entity_poly.entity_id
_entity_poly.type
_entity_poly.pdbx_seq_one_letter_code
_entity_poly.pdbx_strand_id
1 'polypeptide(L)'
;MQDPKTPDQGLRRLVQRAAHPNPQVRETALLALFAPRDGGDWEHWSGVLEAALGMPLPALDRELITFLLDLLCWLEEDGSPTRGRAGKVGTWKRRFASRKDSLQGARGRARAVLRRLPGYLQSRPYPLSPLMAWGPPIPKPYRRPSSRRAWLRCLRLLGTRMGRQVPPPWSVVTLRDLASVWMRSPRVQLARFDRGRWLRVGRAMLYPITCPVRASCCPKIPPQPGFWSRSRRCVLDRLAERTAEELVAIRRLATAVSRKKRRVVLSLHNATLAACGGWAFESLGEQFPDPERGRQFYRRVWERVRRADGRSQEATEASIPQSLWRQWEKRLARPKVLFALWEAWGRSRLAPSDAAFLERYLHLFASLVNPQEFMDQAPTLPYAWPGWLAPHQRLSLPRLYGWWQGRRVLWPRGWTLLEAFLAEGRLWLQEGRVESLVLPWIDKFFISSRRDGDAGYLRALFSFLQGLEEPPVILFWEDTARSADPSLALALRKHWEPDQFLGFGVFGDGRWGRQDAESILGQIARPGCLYVLRPLDDTHHPMGLKEIFSSPSPNLDPYDSSWKDGIHALYAGTQVEPLLSLPTDADLLPAWIGWDRCRLPLGAFFRRRLRRLVLGRNRSRGPADPGRDHVWGLYARWANLL
;
A
#
# COMPACT_ATOMS: atom_id res chain seq x y z
N MET A 1 -40.00 13.58 63.30
CA MET A 1 -38.55 13.31 63.33
C MET A 1 -38.30 11.93 62.72
N GLN A 2 -37.88 11.90 61.47
CA GLN A 2 -37.22 10.74 60.87
C GLN A 2 -35.90 11.28 60.32
N ASP A 3 -34.80 10.61 60.65
CA ASP A 3 -33.43 10.98 60.29
C ASP A 3 -33.32 11.44 58.82
N PRO A 4 -32.57 12.53 58.54
CA PRO A 4 -32.29 12.93 57.17
C PRO A 4 -31.37 11.86 56.58
N LYS A 5 -31.96 10.86 55.93
CA LYS A 5 -31.22 9.91 55.10
C LYS A 5 -30.37 10.74 54.15
N THR A 6 -29.07 10.55 54.25
CA THR A 6 -28.05 11.26 53.50
C THR A 6 -28.49 11.43 52.03
N PRO A 7 -28.38 12.64 51.45
CA PRO A 7 -28.93 12.95 50.12
C PRO A 7 -28.51 11.97 49.01
N ASP A 8 -27.38 11.29 49.19
CA ASP A 8 -26.89 10.22 48.31
C ASP A 8 -27.79 8.98 48.21
N GLN A 9 -28.54 8.61 49.26
CA GLN A 9 -29.41 7.43 49.21
C GLN A 9 -30.65 7.66 48.31
N GLY A 10 -31.13 8.90 48.20
CA GLY A 10 -32.25 9.26 47.35
C GLY A 10 -31.91 9.16 45.86
N LEU A 11 -30.76 9.73 45.47
CA LEU A 11 -30.28 9.68 44.08
C LEU A 11 -29.93 8.26 43.64
N ARG A 12 -29.31 7.44 44.51
CA ARG A 12 -29.05 6.02 44.20
C ARG A 12 -30.33 5.23 43.94
N ARG A 13 -31.38 5.45 44.73
CA ARG A 13 -32.70 4.80 44.52
C ARG A 13 -33.36 5.26 43.21
N LEU A 14 -33.19 6.52 42.82
CA LEU A 14 -33.69 7.04 41.55
C LEU A 14 -32.91 6.50 40.34
N VAL A 15 -31.58 6.40 40.43
CA VAL A 15 -30.76 5.75 39.40
C VAL A 15 -31.15 4.27 39.24
N GLN A 16 -31.41 3.57 40.36
CA GLN A 16 -31.85 2.18 40.31
C GLN A 16 -33.25 2.02 39.70
N ARG A 17 -34.19 2.91 40.04
CA ARG A 17 -35.55 2.91 39.46
C ARG A 17 -35.58 3.35 38.01
N ALA A 18 -34.59 4.12 37.55
CA ALA A 18 -34.45 4.46 36.15
C ALA A 18 -34.23 3.22 35.28
N ALA A 19 -33.59 2.16 35.80
CA ALA A 19 -33.39 0.92 35.05
C ALA A 19 -34.55 -0.09 35.20
N HIS A 20 -35.69 0.33 35.76
CA HIS A 20 -36.81 -0.56 36.03
C HIS A 20 -37.44 -1.09 34.73
N PRO A 21 -37.87 -2.37 34.65
CA PRO A 21 -38.40 -2.96 33.42
C PRO A 21 -39.73 -2.31 33.00
N ASN A 22 -40.58 -1.95 33.96
CA ASN A 22 -41.82 -1.19 33.70
C ASN A 22 -41.47 0.23 33.15
N PRO A 23 -41.89 0.56 31.91
CA PRO A 23 -41.54 1.82 31.24
C PRO A 23 -41.96 3.08 31.99
N GLN A 24 -43.13 3.05 32.61
CA GLN A 24 -43.72 4.23 33.25
C GLN A 24 -42.99 4.59 34.55
N VAL A 25 -42.58 3.57 35.31
CA VAL A 25 -41.73 3.74 36.51
C VAL A 25 -40.34 4.24 36.12
N ARG A 26 -39.78 3.69 35.05
CA ARG A 26 -38.49 4.10 34.48
C ARG A 26 -38.50 5.57 34.05
N GLU A 27 -39.46 5.98 33.23
CA GLU A 27 -39.54 7.35 32.70
C GLU A 27 -39.77 8.36 33.83
N THR A 28 -40.63 8.03 34.79
CA THR A 28 -40.87 8.90 35.95
C THR A 28 -39.60 9.08 36.80
N ALA A 29 -38.83 8.00 36.98
CA ALA A 29 -37.57 8.06 37.70
C ALA A 29 -36.49 8.83 36.94
N LEU A 30 -36.38 8.68 35.62
CA LEU A 30 -35.46 9.45 34.77
C LEU A 30 -35.79 10.94 34.77
N LEU A 31 -37.07 11.30 34.65
CA LEU A 31 -37.52 12.69 34.70
C LEU A 31 -37.22 13.31 36.07
N ALA A 32 -37.41 12.57 37.16
CA ALA A 32 -37.07 13.01 38.50
C ALA A 32 -35.55 13.12 38.72
N LEU A 33 -34.76 12.25 38.10
CA LEU A 33 -33.30 12.28 38.15
C LEU A 33 -32.74 13.48 37.38
N PHE A 34 -33.35 13.80 36.22
CA PHE A 34 -32.89 14.86 35.33
C PHE A 34 -33.37 16.27 35.70
N ALA A 35 -34.26 16.37 36.68
CA ALA A 35 -34.72 17.62 37.24
C ALA A 35 -33.98 17.89 38.58
N PRO A 36 -32.94 18.75 38.61
CA PRO A 36 -32.27 19.11 39.85
C PRO A 36 -33.27 19.74 40.82
N ARG A 37 -33.33 19.21 42.05
CA ARG A 37 -34.43 19.54 42.96
C ARG A 37 -34.19 20.67 43.94
N ASP A 38 -32.95 21.07 44.19
CA ASP A 38 -32.54 22.34 44.81
C ASP A 38 -31.06 22.22 45.22
N GLY A 39 -30.26 23.23 44.93
CA GLY A 39 -28.79 23.18 45.00
C GLY A 39 -28.22 23.17 43.58
N GLY A 40 -27.33 24.12 43.28
CA GLY A 40 -26.95 24.45 41.92
C GLY A 40 -26.66 23.21 41.07
N ASP A 41 -27.11 23.24 39.80
CA ASP A 41 -27.16 22.11 38.86
C ASP A 41 -25.96 21.14 38.98
N TRP A 42 -24.77 21.69 39.19
CA TRP A 42 -23.53 20.93 39.28
C TRP A 42 -23.39 20.00 40.48
N GLU A 43 -23.80 20.40 41.68
CA GLU A 43 -23.73 19.53 42.87
C GLU A 43 -24.71 18.37 42.74
N HIS A 44 -25.91 18.64 42.21
CA HIS A 44 -26.90 17.61 41.86
C HIS A 44 -26.34 16.61 40.85
N TRP A 45 -25.73 17.08 39.75
CA TRP A 45 -25.14 16.19 38.74
C TRP A 45 -23.91 15.44 39.24
N SER A 46 -23.12 16.03 40.13
CA SER A 46 -22.02 15.35 40.82
C SER A 46 -22.54 14.20 41.68
N GLY A 47 -23.61 14.40 42.46
CA GLY A 47 -24.26 13.35 43.24
C GLY A 47 -24.88 12.26 42.37
N VAL A 48 -25.50 12.61 41.23
CA VAL A 48 -26.02 11.64 40.25
C VAL A 48 -24.89 10.80 39.64
N LEU A 49 -23.74 11.41 39.34
CA LEU A 49 -22.55 10.71 38.83
C LEU A 49 -21.97 9.74 39.86
N GLU A 50 -21.90 10.12 41.13
CA GLU A 50 -21.43 9.23 42.20
C GLU A 50 -22.41 8.11 42.52
N ALA A 51 -23.71 8.40 42.50
CA ALA A 51 -24.76 7.40 42.61
C ALA A 51 -24.70 6.36 41.48
N ALA A 52 -24.47 6.79 40.24
CA ALA A 52 -24.30 5.89 39.09
C ALA A 52 -22.99 5.09 39.14
N LEU A 53 -21.90 5.65 39.69
CA LEU A 53 -20.62 4.95 39.88
C LEU A 53 -20.68 3.84 40.94
N GLY A 54 -21.57 3.98 41.93
CA GLY A 54 -21.79 3.00 42.99
C GLY A 54 -22.69 1.83 42.59
N MET A 55 -23.27 1.83 41.39
CA MET A 55 -24.22 0.82 40.93
C MET A 55 -23.60 -0.19 39.93
N PRO A 56 -24.04 -1.47 39.97
CA PRO A 56 -23.66 -2.42 38.94
C PRO A 56 -24.26 -1.99 37.61
N LEU A 57 -23.41 -1.96 36.62
CA LEU A 57 -23.63 -1.35 35.31
C LEU A 57 -24.81 -1.92 34.47
N PRO A 58 -25.20 -3.21 34.56
CA PRO A 58 -26.45 -3.70 33.96
C PRO A 58 -27.71 -3.09 34.56
N ALA A 59 -27.61 -2.52 35.76
CA ALA A 59 -28.70 -1.84 36.46
C ALA A 59 -28.74 -0.32 36.20
N LEU A 60 -28.04 0.16 35.16
CA LEU A 60 -28.10 1.55 34.70
C LEU A 60 -28.97 1.67 33.44
N ASP A 61 -29.80 2.71 33.41
CA ASP A 61 -30.71 2.96 32.30
C ASP A 61 -30.01 3.55 31.07
N ARG A 62 -30.55 3.26 29.87
CA ARG A 62 -29.98 3.66 28.58
C ARG A 62 -30.01 5.17 28.35
N GLU A 63 -31.07 5.85 28.79
CA GLU A 63 -31.20 7.30 28.65
C GLU A 63 -30.28 8.03 29.61
N LEU A 64 -30.04 7.45 30.79
CA LEU A 64 -29.04 7.95 31.73
C LEU A 64 -27.62 7.83 31.16
N ILE A 65 -27.28 6.71 30.52
CA ILE A 65 -25.97 6.53 29.85
C ILE A 65 -25.80 7.55 28.71
N THR A 66 -26.87 7.83 27.96
CA THR A 66 -26.91 8.82 26.88
C THR A 66 -26.68 10.23 27.39
N PHE A 67 -27.37 10.63 28.45
CA PHE A 67 -27.19 11.94 29.10
C PHE A 67 -25.75 12.14 29.62
N LEU A 68 -25.14 11.11 30.18
CA LEU A 68 -23.75 11.17 30.68
C LEU A 68 -22.72 11.37 29.56
N LEU A 69 -23.03 10.92 28.34
CA LEU A 69 -22.22 11.21 27.15
C LEU A 69 -22.39 12.66 26.71
N ASP A 70 -23.63 13.15 26.61
CA ASP A 70 -23.89 14.55 26.24
C ASP A 70 -23.30 15.54 27.25
N LEU A 71 -23.27 15.19 28.54
CA LEU A 71 -22.62 16.00 29.57
C LEU A 71 -21.09 16.06 29.36
N LEU A 72 -20.44 14.98 28.98
CA LEU A 72 -19.00 14.96 28.66
C LEU A 72 -18.65 15.77 27.40
N CYS A 73 -19.54 15.73 26.42
CA CYS A 73 -19.52 16.51 25.18
C CYS A 73 -19.46 18.01 25.47
N TRP A 74 -20.40 18.47 26.31
CA TRP A 74 -20.49 19.85 26.79
C TRP A 74 -19.24 20.26 27.57
N LEU A 75 -18.75 19.38 28.45
CA LEU A 75 -17.58 19.68 29.26
C LEU A 75 -16.32 19.91 28.41
N GLU A 76 -16.12 19.25 27.27
CA GLU A 76 -14.91 19.38 26.41
C GLU A 76 -14.75 20.74 25.70
N GLU A 77 -15.83 21.40 25.29
CA GLU A 77 -15.77 22.65 24.51
C GLU A 77 -15.29 23.87 25.32
N ASP A 78 -15.60 23.94 26.62
CA ASP A 78 -15.15 25.04 27.51
C ASP A 78 -13.65 24.98 27.90
N GLY A 79 -12.92 23.96 27.44
CA GLY A 79 -11.51 23.74 27.76
C GLY A 79 -10.48 24.33 26.78
N SER A 80 -10.90 24.83 25.62
CA SER A 80 -9.99 25.37 24.59
C SER A 80 -9.50 26.78 24.98
N PRO A 81 -8.19 27.01 25.21
CA PRO A 81 -7.69 28.36 25.42
C PRO A 81 -7.77 29.10 24.08
N THR A 82 -8.71 30.04 23.98
CA THR A 82 -8.70 31.06 22.92
C THR A 82 -7.34 31.76 22.95
N ARG A 83 -6.46 31.46 21.97
CA ARG A 83 -5.27 32.25 21.68
C ARG A 83 -5.74 33.62 21.16
N GLY A 84 -5.88 34.56 22.07
CA GLY A 84 -6.11 35.98 21.79
C GLY A 84 -5.29 36.82 22.77
N ARG A 85 -4.47 37.70 22.20
CA ARG A 85 -3.59 38.73 22.78
C ARG A 85 -3.74 39.03 24.29
N ALA A 86 -2.59 39.09 24.95
CA ALA A 86 -2.43 39.68 26.27
C ALA A 86 -2.96 41.13 26.29
N GLY A 87 -3.95 41.37 27.15
CA GLY A 87 -4.51 42.67 27.50
C GLY A 87 -5.08 42.57 28.92
N LYS A 88 -4.84 43.60 29.74
CA LYS A 88 -4.89 43.65 31.20
C LYS A 88 -6.27 43.37 31.86
N VAL A 89 -6.20 42.67 33.02
CA VAL A 89 -6.96 42.84 34.29
C VAL A 89 -8.49 42.69 34.23
N GLY A 90 -9.18 41.95 35.11
CA GLY A 90 -8.78 41.29 36.34
C GLY A 90 -9.95 41.28 37.33
N THR A 91 -10.93 40.40 37.11
CA THR A 91 -12.00 40.02 38.07
C THR A 91 -12.70 38.73 37.63
N TRP A 92 -12.68 38.43 36.33
CA TRP A 92 -13.26 37.21 35.76
C TRP A 92 -12.50 35.90 36.06
N LYS A 93 -11.24 35.96 36.48
CA LYS A 93 -10.39 34.76 36.62
C LYS A 93 -10.66 33.90 37.88
N ARG A 94 -11.19 34.46 38.99
CA ARG A 94 -11.40 33.69 40.24
C ARG A 94 -12.66 32.80 40.22
N ARG A 95 -13.77 33.22 39.60
CA ARG A 95 -14.99 32.36 39.46
C ARG A 95 -14.79 31.19 38.49
N PHE A 96 -13.86 31.31 37.55
CA PHE A 96 -13.56 30.24 36.60
C PHE A 96 -12.58 29.20 37.14
N ALA A 97 -11.78 29.51 38.18
CA ALA A 97 -10.82 28.57 38.75
C ALA A 97 -11.49 27.45 39.56
N SER A 98 -12.43 27.78 40.48
CA SER A 98 -13.17 26.76 41.25
C SER A 98 -14.11 25.92 40.39
N ARG A 99 -14.70 26.52 39.33
CA ARG A 99 -15.45 25.78 38.30
C ARG A 99 -14.55 24.87 37.48
N LYS A 100 -13.31 25.26 37.17
CA LYS A 100 -12.41 24.43 36.35
C LYS A 100 -12.06 23.12 37.04
N ASP A 101 -11.75 23.17 38.34
CA ASP A 101 -11.39 21.98 39.11
C ASP A 101 -12.59 21.06 39.35
N SER A 102 -13.79 21.64 39.56
CA SER A 102 -15.02 20.86 39.69
C SER A 102 -15.44 20.21 38.35
N LEU A 103 -15.33 20.92 37.23
CA LEU A 103 -15.58 20.43 35.86
C LEU A 103 -14.60 19.33 35.46
N GLN A 104 -13.33 19.44 35.87
CA GLN A 104 -12.30 18.45 35.59
C GLN A 104 -12.49 17.18 36.44
N GLY A 105 -12.94 17.33 37.69
CA GLY A 105 -13.34 16.20 38.56
C GLY A 105 -14.56 15.43 38.03
N ALA A 106 -15.60 16.11 37.54
CA ALA A 106 -16.75 15.42 36.95
C ALA A 106 -16.47 14.82 35.56
N ARG A 107 -15.60 15.45 34.75
CA ARG A 107 -15.05 14.80 33.54
C ARG A 107 -14.39 13.48 33.89
N GLY A 108 -13.64 13.43 35.00
CA GLY A 108 -13.03 12.19 35.53
C GLY A 108 -14.07 11.14 35.91
N ARG A 109 -15.09 11.53 36.70
CA ARG A 109 -16.16 10.63 37.19
C ARG A 109 -17.06 10.11 36.07
N ALA A 110 -17.48 10.95 35.13
CA ALA A 110 -18.28 10.53 33.97
C ALA A 110 -17.47 9.60 33.02
N ARG A 111 -16.18 9.87 32.80
CA ARG A 111 -15.29 8.95 32.07
C ARG A 111 -15.13 7.61 32.79
N ALA A 112 -15.14 7.58 34.13
CA ALA A 112 -15.07 6.35 34.91
C ALA A 112 -16.33 5.48 34.78
N VAL A 113 -17.53 6.07 34.70
CA VAL A 113 -18.78 5.34 34.41
C VAL A 113 -18.73 4.71 33.01
N LEU A 114 -18.36 5.50 32.00
CA LEU A 114 -18.36 5.03 30.60
C LEU A 114 -17.29 3.97 30.31
N ARG A 115 -16.16 4.00 31.01
CA ARG A 115 -15.12 2.97 30.92
C ARG A 115 -15.56 1.61 31.45
N ARG A 116 -16.59 1.56 32.28
CA ARG A 116 -17.14 0.31 32.82
C ARG A 116 -18.14 -0.34 31.86
N LEU A 117 -18.70 0.36 30.86
CA LEU A 117 -19.70 -0.14 29.89
C LEU A 117 -19.27 -1.46 29.22
N PRO A 118 -20.08 -2.52 29.17
CA PRO A 118 -19.69 -3.77 28.54
C PRO A 118 -19.75 -3.59 27.02
N GLY A 119 -18.97 -4.39 26.28
CA GLY A 119 -18.85 -4.26 24.82
C GLY A 119 -20.18 -4.23 24.07
N TYR A 120 -21.23 -4.89 24.58
CA TYR A 120 -22.56 -4.94 23.96
C TYR A 120 -23.41 -3.66 24.14
N LEU A 121 -23.18 -2.83 25.18
CA LEU A 121 -23.85 -1.53 25.32
C LEU A 121 -23.13 -0.44 24.51
N GLN A 122 -21.81 -0.57 24.34
CA GLN A 122 -21.02 0.34 23.51
C GLN A 122 -21.35 0.18 22.02
N SER A 123 -21.67 -1.05 21.60
CA SER A 123 -22.03 -1.40 20.22
C SER A 123 -23.50 -1.17 19.87
N ARG A 124 -24.29 -0.59 20.78
CA ARG A 124 -25.72 -0.30 20.52
C ARG A 124 -25.93 1.02 19.76
N PRO A 125 -26.94 1.04 18.87
CA PRO A 125 -27.30 2.19 18.04
C PRO A 125 -27.81 3.41 18.84
N TYR A 126 -27.45 4.60 18.37
CA TYR A 126 -27.84 5.93 18.85
C TYR A 126 -28.86 6.54 17.86
N PRO A 127 -30.06 6.95 18.30
CA PRO A 127 -31.15 7.30 17.41
C PRO A 127 -31.03 8.74 16.91
N LEU A 128 -29.97 9.05 16.16
CA LEU A 128 -29.79 10.38 15.56
C LEU A 128 -30.70 10.63 14.36
N SER A 129 -31.14 9.59 13.65
CA SER A 129 -32.03 9.73 12.48
C SER A 129 -33.43 10.28 12.82
N PRO A 130 -34.15 9.81 13.88
CA PRO A 130 -35.41 10.43 14.32
C PRO A 130 -35.23 11.87 14.83
N LEU A 131 -34.13 12.14 15.54
CA LEU A 131 -33.79 13.45 16.12
C LEU A 131 -33.48 14.52 15.06
N MET A 132 -32.93 14.10 13.92
CA MET A 132 -32.70 14.94 12.74
C MET A 132 -33.97 15.25 11.94
N ALA A 133 -34.94 14.33 11.91
CA ALA A 133 -36.19 14.46 11.15
C ALA A 133 -37.22 15.41 11.79
N TRP A 134 -37.17 15.62 13.10
CA TRP A 134 -38.14 16.47 13.83
C TRP A 134 -37.72 17.95 13.96
N GLY A 135 -36.45 18.27 13.69
CA GLY A 135 -35.87 19.58 14.00
C GLY A 135 -35.84 19.82 15.52
N PRO A 136 -34.66 19.76 16.19
CA PRO A 136 -34.65 19.63 17.64
C PRO A 136 -35.25 20.86 18.35
N PRO A 137 -36.05 20.67 19.41
CA PRO A 137 -36.72 21.76 20.11
C PRO A 137 -35.71 22.73 20.72
N ILE A 138 -36.01 24.03 20.67
CA ILE A 138 -35.15 25.09 21.20
C ILE A 138 -35.29 25.13 22.72
N PRO A 139 -34.25 24.76 23.50
CA PRO A 139 -34.34 24.78 24.96
C PRO A 139 -34.56 26.21 25.46
N LYS A 140 -35.31 26.38 26.57
CA LYS A 140 -35.68 27.71 27.15
C LYS A 140 -34.55 28.77 27.19
N PRO A 141 -33.29 28.46 27.57
CA PRO A 141 -32.21 29.45 27.61
C PRO A 141 -31.85 30.04 26.23
N TYR A 142 -32.17 29.32 25.15
CA TYR A 142 -31.85 29.68 23.77
C TYR A 142 -33.04 30.29 23.01
N ARG A 143 -34.13 30.64 23.70
CA ARG A 143 -35.30 31.29 23.08
C ARG A 143 -35.10 32.79 22.86
N ARG A 144 -34.13 33.43 23.52
CA ARG A 144 -33.75 34.84 23.33
C ARG A 144 -33.10 35.05 21.95
N PRO A 145 -33.28 36.21 21.27
CA PRO A 145 -32.95 36.35 19.84
C PRO A 145 -31.48 36.11 19.44
N SER A 146 -30.51 36.43 20.30
CA SER A 146 -29.07 36.22 20.04
C SER A 146 -28.66 34.76 20.25
N SER A 147 -29.11 34.14 21.33
CA SER A 147 -28.88 32.72 21.67
C SER A 147 -29.64 31.77 20.74
N ARG A 148 -30.82 32.17 20.27
CA ARG A 148 -31.60 31.46 19.24
C ARG A 148 -30.86 31.43 17.91
N ARG A 149 -30.23 32.54 17.52
CA ARG A 149 -29.38 32.60 16.31
C ARG A 149 -28.13 31.75 16.44
N ALA A 150 -27.49 31.70 17.61
CA ALA A 150 -26.34 30.82 17.86
C ALA A 150 -26.72 29.33 17.83
N TRP A 151 -27.84 28.95 18.48
CA TRP A 151 -28.38 27.60 18.48
C TRP A 151 -28.83 27.14 17.09
N LEU A 152 -29.61 27.98 16.39
CA LEU A 152 -30.01 27.70 15.01
C LEU A 152 -28.82 27.70 14.05
N ARG A 153 -27.72 28.42 14.34
CA ARG A 153 -26.47 28.37 13.57
C ARG A 153 -25.67 27.10 13.89
N CYS A 154 -25.59 26.65 15.14
CA CYS A 154 -24.97 25.38 15.52
C CYS A 154 -25.74 24.17 14.98
N LEU A 155 -27.07 24.20 15.01
CA LEU A 155 -27.93 23.19 14.37
C LEU A 155 -27.96 23.31 12.86
N ARG A 156 -27.91 24.52 12.27
CA ARG A 156 -27.67 24.64 10.82
C ARG A 156 -26.30 24.11 10.45
N LEU A 157 -25.27 24.30 11.27
CA LEU A 157 -23.93 23.76 11.02
C LEU A 157 -23.88 22.25 11.25
N LEU A 158 -24.57 21.71 12.25
CA LEU A 158 -24.73 20.27 12.48
C LEU A 158 -25.56 19.66 11.34
N GLY A 159 -26.68 20.28 10.96
CA GLY A 159 -27.57 19.90 9.87
C GLY A 159 -27.06 20.20 8.46
N THR A 160 -26.10 21.10 8.24
CA THR A 160 -25.35 21.20 6.97
C THR A 160 -24.14 20.27 6.97
N ARG A 161 -23.59 19.93 8.15
CA ARG A 161 -22.57 18.88 8.30
C ARG A 161 -23.17 17.47 8.22
N MET A 162 -24.46 17.30 8.51
CA MET A 162 -25.22 16.05 8.39
C MET A 162 -26.09 16.01 7.13
N GLY A 163 -26.70 17.13 6.70
CA GLY A 163 -27.61 17.19 5.54
C GLY A 163 -26.94 17.36 4.18
N ARG A 164 -25.65 17.67 4.11
CA ARG A 164 -24.89 17.53 2.85
C ARG A 164 -24.50 16.09 2.54
N GLN A 165 -24.80 15.15 3.44
CA GLN A 165 -24.70 13.70 3.25
C GLN A 165 -25.71 12.98 4.14
N VAL A 166 -26.93 12.75 3.64
CA VAL A 166 -27.87 11.80 4.24
C VAL A 166 -27.11 10.49 4.53
N PRO A 167 -27.06 10.00 5.78
CA PRO A 167 -26.55 8.66 6.05
C PRO A 167 -27.44 7.66 5.29
N PRO A 168 -26.89 6.67 4.59
CA PRO A 168 -27.70 5.58 4.06
C PRO A 168 -28.54 4.94 5.19
N PRO A 169 -29.73 4.41 4.89
CA PRO A 169 -30.67 3.87 5.88
C PRO A 169 -30.14 2.72 6.74
N TRP A 170 -28.93 2.24 6.49
CA TRP A 170 -28.34 1.06 7.13
C TRP A 170 -27.27 1.35 8.20
N SER A 171 -26.84 2.60 8.43
CA SER A 171 -25.88 2.89 9.51
C SER A 171 -26.54 3.62 10.68
N VAL A 172 -26.56 2.97 11.84
CA VAL A 172 -26.99 3.61 13.08
C VAL A 172 -25.74 3.87 13.93
N VAL A 173 -25.42 5.17 14.11
CA VAL A 173 -24.25 5.64 14.88
C VAL A 173 -24.28 5.03 16.28
N THR A 174 -23.19 4.48 16.81
CA THR A 174 -23.19 3.83 18.14
C THR A 174 -22.53 4.67 19.22
N LEU A 175 -22.75 4.35 20.49
CA LEU A 175 -22.11 5.05 21.60
C LEU A 175 -20.58 4.87 21.61
N ARG A 176 -20.07 3.77 21.05
CA ARG A 176 -18.63 3.50 20.85
C ARG A 176 -17.98 4.51 19.89
N ASP A 177 -18.72 4.96 18.88
CA ASP A 177 -18.24 5.91 17.88
C ASP A 177 -18.06 7.32 18.47
N LEU A 178 -18.84 7.67 19.50
CA LEU A 178 -18.71 8.94 20.23
C LEU A 178 -17.68 8.85 21.37
N ALA A 179 -17.64 7.74 22.12
CA ALA A 179 -16.72 7.56 23.25
C ALA A 179 -15.24 7.49 22.83
N SER A 180 -14.94 6.94 21.65
CA SER A 180 -13.58 6.84 21.10
C SER A 180 -12.98 8.19 20.67
N VAL A 181 -13.81 9.21 20.46
CA VAL A 181 -13.39 10.58 20.11
C VAL A 181 -12.92 11.37 21.35
N TRP A 182 -13.39 11.04 22.56
CA TRP A 182 -13.18 11.84 23.78
C TRP A 182 -12.26 11.25 24.86
N MET A 183 -11.90 9.96 24.81
CA MET A 183 -11.11 9.32 25.88
C MET A 183 -9.58 9.52 25.81
N ARG A 184 -9.03 10.43 25.00
CA ARG A 184 -7.56 10.61 24.85
C ARG A 184 -6.96 11.60 25.87
N SER A 185 -6.00 11.10 26.66
CA SER A 185 -5.13 11.84 27.59
C SER A 185 -4.08 12.70 26.86
N PRO A 186 -3.61 13.83 27.43
CA PRO A 186 -2.65 14.74 26.77
C PRO A 186 -1.26 14.18 26.48
N ARG A 187 -0.86 13.01 27.03
CA ARG A 187 0.54 12.53 26.98
C ARG A 187 0.82 11.36 26.03
N VAL A 188 -0.15 10.92 25.23
CA VAL A 188 0.11 9.92 24.19
C VAL A 188 -0.02 10.61 22.84
N GLN A 189 1.11 11.01 22.25
CA GLN A 189 1.19 11.41 20.84
C GLN A 189 0.98 10.18 19.94
N LEU A 190 -0.27 9.74 19.82
CA LEU A 190 -0.70 8.80 18.79
C LEU A 190 -1.59 9.53 17.79
N ALA A 191 -1.27 9.33 16.51
CA ALA A 191 -1.82 9.98 15.33
C ALA A 191 -3.32 10.32 15.41
N ARG A 192 -3.65 11.56 15.01
CA ARG A 192 -5.02 12.05 14.86
C ARG A 192 -5.79 11.21 13.84
N PHE A 193 -6.98 10.74 14.21
CA PHE A 193 -8.01 10.32 13.24
C PHE A 193 -8.76 11.58 12.80
N ASP A 194 -8.31 12.18 11.69
CA ASP A 194 -8.87 13.42 11.16
C ASP A 194 -10.21 13.12 10.45
N ARG A 195 -11.31 13.82 10.78
CA ARG A 195 -12.63 13.71 10.09
C ARG A 195 -12.53 13.94 8.59
N GLY A 196 -11.51 14.69 8.15
CA GLY A 196 -11.21 14.83 6.74
C GLY A 196 -10.76 13.52 6.08
N ARG A 197 -10.26 12.53 6.83
CA ARG A 197 -9.83 11.23 6.29
C ARG A 197 -11.06 10.52 5.71
N TRP A 198 -12.11 10.18 6.47
CA TRP A 198 -13.30 9.48 5.97
C TRP A 198 -13.96 10.09 4.71
N LEU A 199 -14.23 11.40 4.73
CA LEU A 199 -14.82 12.12 3.57
C LEU A 199 -13.94 12.13 2.34
N ARG A 200 -12.63 12.14 2.57
CA ARG A 200 -11.69 11.97 1.50
C ARG A 200 -11.75 10.42 1.12
N VAL A 201 -11.65 9.42 2.05
CA VAL A 201 -11.27 7.98 1.77
C VAL A 201 -12.43 7.27 1.09
N GLY A 202 -13.61 7.34 1.72
CA GLY A 202 -14.76 6.51 1.38
C GLY A 202 -15.37 6.90 0.05
N ARG A 203 -15.29 8.19 -0.32
CA ARG A 203 -15.85 8.68 -1.59
C ARG A 203 -15.09 8.14 -2.80
N ALA A 204 -13.77 7.94 -2.69
CA ALA A 204 -12.97 7.38 -3.77
C ALA A 204 -13.08 5.85 -3.88
N MET A 205 -13.76 5.19 -2.93
CA MET A 205 -14.08 3.76 -3.02
C MET A 205 -15.19 3.50 -4.05
N LEU A 206 -16.07 4.48 -4.26
CA LEU A 206 -17.29 4.37 -5.07
C LEU A 206 -17.12 4.81 -6.54
N TYR A 207 -15.90 5.21 -6.97
CA TYR A 207 -15.66 5.64 -8.36
C TYR A 207 -14.96 4.54 -9.18
N PRO A 208 -15.42 4.26 -10.42
CA PRO A 208 -14.75 3.34 -11.34
C PRO A 208 -13.34 3.83 -11.71
N ILE A 209 -12.39 2.92 -11.84
CA ILE A 209 -10.99 3.20 -12.19
C ILE A 209 -10.87 3.84 -13.60
N THR A 210 -11.89 3.68 -14.44
CA THR A 210 -11.94 4.14 -15.84
C THR A 210 -12.45 5.57 -16.03
N CYS A 211 -12.96 6.23 -14.99
CA CYS A 211 -13.42 7.61 -15.14
C CYS A 211 -12.22 8.54 -15.38
N PRO A 212 -12.17 9.30 -16.49
CA PRO A 212 -11.20 10.38 -16.63
C PRO A 212 -11.38 11.30 -15.42
N VAL A 213 -10.28 11.64 -14.76
CA VAL A 213 -10.28 12.49 -13.57
C VAL A 213 -10.83 13.86 -13.96
N ARG A 214 -12.16 14.02 -13.95
CA ARG A 214 -12.78 15.33 -13.98
C ARG A 214 -12.33 16.04 -12.70
N ALA A 215 -11.95 17.30 -12.86
CA ALA A 215 -11.17 18.13 -11.96
C ALA A 215 -11.83 18.47 -10.59
N SER A 216 -12.57 17.54 -9.99
CA SER A 216 -13.21 17.67 -8.68
C SER A 216 -12.53 16.79 -7.62
N CYS A 217 -11.20 16.72 -7.64
CA CYS A 217 -10.43 16.34 -6.45
C CYS A 217 -10.52 17.51 -5.44
N CYS A 218 -11.26 17.37 -4.34
CA CYS A 218 -11.17 18.35 -3.26
C CYS A 218 -9.84 18.20 -2.47
N PRO A 219 -9.28 19.29 -1.94
CA PRO A 219 -7.86 19.59 -2.05
C PRO A 219 -7.11 19.32 -0.74
N LYS A 220 -6.86 18.05 -0.36
CA LYS A 220 -5.89 17.74 0.73
C LYS A 220 -5.17 16.39 0.61
N ILE A 221 -5.06 15.84 -0.59
CA ILE A 221 -3.72 15.56 -1.10
C ILE A 221 -3.70 16.47 -2.31
N PRO A 222 -3.02 17.62 -2.26
CA PRO A 222 -2.84 18.34 -3.49
C PRO A 222 -2.19 17.33 -4.45
N PRO A 223 -2.67 17.10 -5.69
CA PRO A 223 -1.66 17.16 -6.74
C PRO A 223 -0.97 18.49 -6.42
N GLN A 224 0.27 18.54 -5.94
CA GLN A 224 0.85 19.86 -5.79
C GLN A 224 1.13 20.28 -7.25
N PRO A 225 0.36 21.19 -7.87
CA PRO A 225 0.98 22.04 -8.87
C PRO A 225 2.18 22.65 -8.13
N GLY A 226 3.38 22.16 -8.44
CA GLY A 226 4.59 22.47 -7.69
C GLY A 226 5.20 21.35 -6.82
N PHE A 227 4.70 20.09 -6.80
CA PHE A 227 5.45 19.00 -6.13
C PHE A 227 6.85 18.92 -6.72
N TRP A 228 6.90 18.90 -8.05
CA TRP A 228 8.10 19.03 -8.85
C TRP A 228 8.53 20.50 -8.91
N SER A 229 8.85 21.09 -7.76
CA SER A 229 9.62 22.33 -7.68
C SER A 229 10.96 22.15 -8.41
N ARG A 230 11.64 23.24 -8.74
CA ARG A 230 12.98 23.16 -9.35
C ARG A 230 13.94 22.30 -8.53
N SER A 231 13.91 22.41 -7.20
CA SER A 231 14.72 21.60 -6.29
C SER A 231 14.39 20.11 -6.37
N ARG A 232 13.11 19.71 -6.29
CA ARG A 232 12.74 18.28 -6.35
C ARG A 232 12.95 17.66 -7.74
N ARG A 233 12.82 18.44 -8.82
CA ARG A 233 13.21 17.97 -10.16
C ARG A 233 14.71 17.69 -10.24
N CYS A 234 15.53 18.61 -9.72
CA CYS A 234 16.99 18.41 -9.63
C CYS A 234 17.33 17.14 -8.85
N VAL A 235 16.63 16.87 -7.74
CA VAL A 235 16.80 15.62 -6.98
C VAL A 235 16.44 14.39 -7.80
N LEU A 236 15.31 14.41 -8.52
CA LEU A 236 14.92 13.31 -9.40
C LEU A 236 15.93 13.10 -10.55
N ASP A 237 16.45 14.18 -11.12
CA ASP A 237 17.45 14.14 -12.19
C ASP A 237 18.77 13.55 -11.67
N ARG A 238 19.26 14.00 -10.51
CA ARG A 238 20.45 13.42 -9.85
C ARG A 238 20.26 11.96 -9.48
N LEU A 239 19.08 11.59 -8.97
CA LEU A 239 18.75 10.19 -8.71
C LEU A 239 18.76 9.36 -10.00
N ALA A 240 18.27 9.91 -11.12
CA ALA A 240 18.31 9.27 -12.42
C ALA A 240 19.75 9.12 -12.93
N GLU A 241 20.61 10.10 -12.70
CA GLU A 241 22.05 10.04 -13.04
C GLU A 241 22.76 8.95 -12.25
N ARG A 242 22.62 8.93 -10.92
CA ARG A 242 23.18 7.85 -10.06
C ARG A 242 22.64 6.47 -10.44
N THR A 243 21.34 6.37 -10.69
CA THR A 243 20.74 5.10 -11.16
C THR A 243 21.26 4.72 -12.55
N ALA A 244 21.58 5.69 -13.43
CA ALA A 244 22.17 5.38 -14.72
C ALA A 244 23.61 4.85 -14.59
N GLU A 245 24.41 5.37 -13.67
CA GLU A 245 25.75 4.83 -13.34
C GLU A 245 25.67 3.36 -12.91
N GLU A 246 24.72 3.03 -12.03
CA GLU A 246 24.40 1.66 -11.63
C GLU A 246 24.06 0.77 -12.85
N LEU A 247 23.17 1.23 -13.72
CA LEU A 247 22.74 0.48 -14.90
C LEU A 247 23.91 0.27 -15.89
N VAL A 248 24.79 1.26 -16.05
CA VAL A 248 26.02 1.13 -16.84
C VAL A 248 26.94 0.06 -16.23
N ALA A 249 27.12 0.06 -14.91
CA ALA A 249 27.94 -0.93 -14.22
C ALA A 249 27.37 -2.36 -14.36
N ILE A 250 26.05 -2.53 -14.23
CA ILE A 250 25.35 -3.81 -14.48
C ILE A 250 25.62 -4.30 -15.89
N ARG A 251 25.36 -3.45 -16.90
CA ARG A 251 25.53 -3.81 -18.32
C ARG A 251 26.98 -4.18 -18.61
N ARG A 252 27.93 -3.35 -18.16
CA ARG A 252 29.36 -3.60 -18.33
C ARG A 252 29.76 -4.96 -17.77
N LEU A 253 29.34 -5.28 -16.54
CA LEU A 253 29.68 -6.56 -15.92
C LEU A 253 29.11 -7.74 -16.72
N ALA A 254 27.82 -7.70 -17.05
CA ALA A 254 27.17 -8.78 -17.79
C ALA A 254 27.80 -9.00 -19.17
N THR A 255 28.08 -7.92 -19.91
CA THR A 255 28.78 -7.97 -21.20
C THR A 255 30.21 -8.52 -21.05
N ALA A 256 30.96 -8.07 -20.04
CA ALA A 256 32.32 -8.53 -19.81
C ALA A 256 32.37 -10.03 -19.46
N VAL A 257 31.45 -10.51 -18.62
CA VAL A 257 31.33 -11.93 -18.28
C VAL A 257 30.95 -12.75 -19.51
N SER A 258 29.95 -12.31 -20.29
CA SER A 258 29.54 -13.01 -21.51
C SER A 258 30.70 -13.14 -22.50
N ARG A 259 31.44 -12.04 -22.72
CA ARG A 259 32.60 -11.98 -23.61
C ARG A 259 33.72 -12.89 -23.14
N LYS A 260 34.13 -12.80 -21.88
CA LYS A 260 35.22 -13.61 -21.31
C LYS A 260 34.89 -15.09 -21.31
N LYS A 261 33.63 -15.45 -21.03
CA LYS A 261 33.21 -16.85 -20.94
C LYS A 261 32.74 -17.45 -22.27
N ARG A 262 32.54 -16.64 -23.31
CA ARG A 262 31.91 -17.06 -24.58
C ARG A 262 30.60 -17.80 -24.32
N ARG A 263 29.81 -17.25 -23.41
CA ARG A 263 28.52 -17.80 -22.96
C ARG A 263 27.46 -16.73 -22.90
N VAL A 264 26.22 -17.13 -23.14
CA VAL A 264 25.08 -16.24 -22.96
C VAL A 264 24.93 -15.97 -21.46
N VAL A 265 24.81 -14.69 -21.11
CA VAL A 265 24.51 -14.27 -19.74
C VAL A 265 23.02 -14.03 -19.60
N LEU A 266 22.39 -14.74 -18.68
CA LEU A 266 21.01 -14.48 -18.27
C LEU A 266 21.06 -13.53 -17.07
N SER A 267 20.66 -12.29 -17.29
CA SER A 267 20.69 -11.21 -16.29
C SER A 267 19.32 -11.09 -15.63
N LEU A 268 19.17 -11.67 -14.44
CA LEU A 268 17.92 -11.72 -13.68
C LEU A 268 17.83 -10.55 -12.72
N HIS A 269 16.75 -9.78 -12.81
CA HIS A 269 16.54 -8.56 -12.01
C HIS A 269 15.31 -8.71 -11.13
N ASN A 270 15.49 -8.78 -9.80
CA ASN A 270 14.35 -8.92 -8.90
C ASN A 270 13.45 -7.67 -8.94
N ALA A 271 12.15 -7.88 -9.10
CA ALA A 271 11.16 -6.82 -9.24
C ALA A 271 10.94 -6.08 -7.91
N THR A 272 11.76 -5.07 -7.64
CA THR A 272 11.62 -3.99 -6.65
C THR A 272 12.87 -3.14 -6.87
N LEU A 273 13.88 -3.26 -6.01
CA LEU A 273 15.08 -2.44 -6.03
C LEU A 273 15.96 -2.63 -7.27
N ALA A 274 16.16 -3.87 -7.69
CA ALA A 274 17.04 -4.20 -8.82
C ALA A 274 16.34 -4.14 -10.19
N ALA A 275 15.03 -3.89 -10.23
CA ALA A 275 14.23 -3.99 -11.46
C ALA A 275 14.72 -3.05 -12.57
N CYS A 276 15.20 -1.86 -12.19
CA CYS A 276 15.73 -0.87 -13.14
C CYS A 276 16.94 -1.41 -13.91
N GLY A 277 17.70 -2.36 -13.33
CA GLY A 277 18.86 -2.97 -13.97
C GLY A 277 18.54 -3.62 -15.32
N GLY A 278 17.34 -4.20 -15.46
CA GLY A 278 16.92 -4.81 -16.74
C GLY A 278 16.68 -3.78 -17.86
N TRP A 279 16.58 -2.49 -17.53
CA TRP A 279 16.45 -1.43 -18.53
C TRP A 279 17.80 -0.96 -19.07
N ALA A 280 18.91 -1.43 -18.50
CA ALA A 280 20.26 -1.07 -18.92
C ALA A 280 20.59 -1.53 -20.34
N PHE A 281 19.91 -2.57 -20.83
CA PHE A 281 20.25 -3.26 -22.07
C PHE A 281 19.48 -2.72 -23.28
N GLU A 282 20.18 -2.65 -24.41
CA GLU A 282 19.61 -2.50 -25.74
C GLU A 282 18.71 -3.69 -26.14
N SER A 283 17.96 -3.52 -27.23
CA SER A 283 17.31 -4.69 -27.87
C SER A 283 18.36 -5.70 -28.33
N LEU A 284 18.04 -7.00 -28.35
CA LEU A 284 19.03 -8.03 -28.74
C LEU A 284 19.72 -7.75 -30.08
N GLY A 285 18.98 -7.29 -31.10
CA GLY A 285 19.55 -6.96 -32.41
C GLY A 285 20.59 -5.83 -32.39
N GLU A 286 20.54 -4.95 -31.39
CA GLU A 286 21.52 -3.86 -31.20
C GLU A 286 22.79 -4.32 -30.47
N GLN A 287 22.82 -5.55 -29.94
CA GLN A 287 24.04 -6.17 -29.39
C GLN A 287 24.95 -6.75 -30.49
N PHE A 288 24.45 -6.84 -31.73
CA PHE A 288 25.21 -7.32 -32.87
C PHE A 288 25.99 -6.18 -33.54
N PRO A 289 27.15 -6.48 -34.15
CA PRO A 289 27.97 -5.47 -34.83
C PRO A 289 27.21 -4.73 -35.94
N ASP A 290 26.34 -5.45 -36.65
CA ASP A 290 25.52 -4.91 -37.72
C ASP A 290 24.08 -5.46 -37.68
N PRO A 291 23.09 -4.74 -38.26
CA PRO A 291 21.69 -5.14 -38.24
C PRO A 291 21.38 -6.43 -39.01
N GLU A 292 22.19 -6.81 -39.99
CA GLU A 292 21.94 -8.00 -40.81
C GLU A 292 22.21 -9.27 -40.02
N ARG A 293 23.32 -9.31 -39.28
CA ARG A 293 23.62 -10.38 -38.31
C ARG A 293 22.51 -10.52 -37.28
N GLY A 294 22.01 -9.40 -36.75
CA GLY A 294 20.87 -9.42 -35.82
C GLY A 294 19.62 -10.08 -36.44
N ARG A 295 19.26 -9.70 -37.67
CA ARG A 295 18.12 -10.33 -38.39
C ARG A 295 18.35 -11.82 -38.65
N GLN A 296 19.55 -12.21 -39.07
CA GLN A 296 19.89 -13.61 -39.31
C GLN A 296 19.79 -14.44 -38.02
N PHE A 297 20.27 -13.90 -36.90
CA PHE A 297 20.13 -14.52 -35.59
C PHE A 297 18.66 -14.76 -35.23
N TYR A 298 17.80 -13.74 -35.38
CA TYR A 298 16.37 -13.90 -35.11
C TYR A 298 15.69 -14.94 -36.01
N ARG A 299 16.07 -15.03 -37.30
CA ARG A 299 15.55 -16.08 -38.20
C ARG A 299 15.92 -17.47 -37.69
N ARG A 300 17.17 -17.68 -37.25
CA ARG A 300 17.63 -18.96 -36.68
C ARG A 300 16.91 -19.31 -35.39
N VAL A 301 16.74 -18.34 -34.49
CA VAL A 301 15.95 -18.51 -33.26
C VAL A 301 14.52 -18.91 -33.61
N TRP A 302 13.88 -18.23 -34.56
CA TRP A 302 12.50 -18.54 -34.96
C TRP A 302 12.38 -19.90 -35.67
N GLU A 303 13.35 -20.30 -36.48
CA GLU A 303 13.44 -21.65 -37.03
C GLU A 303 13.50 -22.72 -35.93
N ARG A 304 14.29 -22.50 -34.87
CA ARG A 304 14.33 -23.41 -33.71
C ARG A 304 13.00 -23.49 -32.99
N VAL A 305 12.37 -22.34 -32.70
CA VAL A 305 11.06 -22.30 -32.05
C VAL A 305 10.03 -23.10 -32.86
N ARG A 306 9.98 -22.90 -34.19
CA ARG A 306 9.07 -23.66 -35.06
C ARG A 306 9.33 -25.17 -35.04
N ARG A 307 10.61 -25.59 -34.99
CA ARG A 307 10.96 -27.02 -34.88
C ARG A 307 10.59 -27.61 -33.52
N ALA A 308 10.70 -26.83 -32.45
CA ALA A 308 10.30 -27.24 -31.10
C ALA A 308 8.76 -27.33 -30.96
N ASP A 309 8.03 -26.34 -31.49
CA ASP A 309 6.56 -26.34 -31.51
C ASP A 309 6.00 -27.55 -32.28
N GLY A 310 6.68 -28.02 -33.33
CA GLY A 310 6.32 -29.24 -34.06
C GLY A 310 6.59 -30.55 -33.31
N ARG A 311 7.34 -30.52 -32.20
CA ARG A 311 7.65 -31.69 -31.35
C ARG A 311 6.91 -31.67 -30.00
N SER A 312 6.35 -30.54 -29.59
CA SER A 312 5.76 -30.34 -28.26
C SER A 312 4.23 -30.20 -28.27
N GLN A 313 3.52 -31.21 -28.78
CA GLN A 313 2.08 -31.36 -28.54
C GLN A 313 1.74 -32.15 -27.28
N GLU A 314 2.73 -32.74 -26.59
CA GLU A 314 2.54 -33.44 -25.31
C GLU A 314 3.22 -32.70 -24.15
N ALA A 315 2.87 -31.44 -23.95
CA ALA A 315 3.16 -30.78 -22.67
C ALA A 315 2.22 -31.37 -21.60
N THR A 316 2.61 -32.50 -21.02
CA THR A 316 1.90 -33.09 -19.87
C THR A 316 1.84 -32.08 -18.72
N GLU A 317 0.77 -32.17 -17.91
CA GLU A 317 0.58 -31.32 -16.72
C GLU A 317 1.74 -31.39 -15.71
N ALA A 318 2.63 -32.38 -15.85
CA ALA A 318 3.81 -32.62 -15.03
C ALA A 318 5.08 -31.89 -15.51
N SER A 319 5.04 -31.14 -16.63
CA SER A 319 6.22 -30.44 -17.13
C SER A 319 6.74 -29.36 -16.15
N ILE A 320 8.07 -29.21 -16.06
CA ILE A 320 8.71 -28.22 -15.18
C ILE A 320 8.22 -26.78 -15.46
N PRO A 321 8.10 -26.32 -16.72
CA PRO A 321 7.53 -25.00 -17.02
C PRO A 321 6.11 -24.78 -16.47
N GLN A 322 5.28 -25.82 -16.46
CA GLN A 322 3.93 -25.76 -15.90
C GLN A 322 3.95 -25.72 -14.35
N SER A 323 4.86 -26.46 -13.72
CA SER A 323 5.11 -26.34 -12.28
C SER A 323 5.56 -24.93 -11.90
N LEU A 324 6.48 -24.34 -12.67
CA LEU A 324 6.92 -22.95 -12.47
C LEU A 324 5.77 -21.96 -12.64
N TRP A 325 4.87 -22.16 -13.61
CA TRP A 325 3.67 -21.35 -13.77
C TRP A 325 2.79 -21.40 -12.52
N ARG A 326 2.44 -22.61 -12.05
CA ARG A 326 1.59 -22.81 -10.87
C ARG A 326 2.17 -22.13 -9.63
N GLN A 327 3.49 -22.23 -9.44
CA GLN A 327 4.18 -21.56 -8.33
C GLN A 327 4.17 -20.04 -8.48
N TRP A 328 4.47 -19.52 -9.68
CA TRP A 328 4.41 -18.08 -9.98
C TRP A 328 3.00 -17.52 -9.76
N GLU A 329 1.98 -18.22 -10.23
CA GLU A 329 0.57 -17.84 -10.11
C GLU A 329 0.13 -17.83 -8.64
N LYS A 330 0.44 -18.89 -7.89
CA LYS A 330 0.15 -19.00 -6.45
C LYS A 330 0.83 -17.90 -5.65
N ARG A 331 2.08 -17.55 -5.97
CA ARG A 331 2.89 -16.65 -5.14
C ARG A 331 2.70 -15.17 -5.47
N LEU A 332 2.44 -14.83 -6.74
CA LEU A 332 2.30 -13.44 -7.20
C LEU A 332 0.87 -13.06 -7.59
N ALA A 333 0.26 -13.82 -8.51
CA ALA A 333 -1.02 -13.42 -9.11
C ALA A 333 -2.17 -13.61 -8.11
N ARG A 334 -2.31 -14.79 -7.51
CA ARG A 334 -3.41 -15.14 -6.61
C ARG A 334 -3.55 -14.16 -5.42
N PRO A 335 -2.50 -13.77 -4.68
CA PRO A 335 -2.63 -12.81 -3.58
C PRO A 335 -3.11 -11.42 -4.04
N LYS A 336 -2.69 -10.97 -5.22
CA LYS A 336 -3.15 -9.70 -5.82
C LYS A 336 -4.61 -9.76 -6.22
N VAL A 337 -5.01 -10.88 -6.83
CA VAL A 337 -6.40 -11.13 -7.23
C VAL A 337 -7.28 -11.20 -6.00
N LEU A 338 -6.91 -11.98 -4.98
CA LEU A 338 -7.64 -12.07 -3.72
C LEU A 338 -7.81 -10.70 -3.06
N PHE A 339 -6.74 -9.90 -2.98
CA PHE A 339 -6.81 -8.55 -2.42
C PHE A 339 -7.74 -7.63 -3.24
N ALA A 340 -7.61 -7.63 -4.57
CA ALA A 340 -8.44 -6.78 -5.43
C ALA A 340 -9.93 -7.19 -5.41
N LEU A 341 -10.22 -8.49 -5.35
CA LEU A 341 -11.57 -9.03 -5.17
C LEU A 341 -12.10 -8.68 -3.79
N TRP A 342 -11.28 -8.75 -2.73
CA TRP A 342 -11.65 -8.35 -1.38
C TRP A 342 -11.99 -6.86 -1.30
N GLU A 343 -11.22 -5.99 -1.96
CA GLU A 343 -11.54 -4.57 -2.08
C GLU A 343 -12.86 -4.33 -2.84
N ALA A 344 -13.11 -5.08 -3.92
CA ALA A 344 -14.35 -4.99 -4.69
C ALA A 344 -15.56 -5.51 -3.89
N TRP A 345 -15.38 -6.59 -3.13
CA TRP A 345 -16.37 -7.11 -2.20
C TRP A 345 -16.76 -6.05 -1.16
N GLY A 346 -15.77 -5.42 -0.51
CA GLY A 346 -16.03 -4.33 0.43
C GLY A 346 -16.81 -3.17 -0.19
N ARG A 347 -16.53 -2.81 -1.45
CA ARG A 347 -17.28 -1.77 -2.18
C ARG A 347 -18.72 -2.20 -2.48
N SER A 348 -18.93 -3.43 -2.94
CA SER A 348 -20.27 -3.96 -3.23
C SER A 348 -21.20 -3.96 -2.00
N ARG A 349 -20.65 -4.11 -0.79
CA ARG A 349 -21.39 -4.01 0.47
C ARG A 349 -21.79 -2.57 0.82
N LEU A 350 -21.03 -1.58 0.35
CA LEU A 350 -21.28 -0.16 0.57
C LEU A 350 -22.18 0.45 -0.51
N ALA A 351 -22.07 -0.04 -1.75
CA ALA A 351 -22.86 0.36 -2.90
C ALA A 351 -23.32 -0.89 -3.67
N PRO A 352 -24.59 -1.30 -3.53
CA PRO A 352 -25.12 -2.49 -4.21
C PRO A 352 -24.97 -2.48 -5.74
N SER A 353 -24.88 -1.29 -6.35
CA SER A 353 -24.60 -1.14 -7.79
C SER A 353 -23.25 -1.74 -8.23
N ASP A 354 -22.31 -1.92 -7.31
CA ASP A 354 -20.99 -2.51 -7.59
C ASP A 354 -20.99 -4.05 -7.47
N ALA A 355 -22.11 -4.68 -7.07
CA ALA A 355 -22.21 -6.14 -6.93
C ALA A 355 -22.00 -6.87 -8.26
N ALA A 356 -22.61 -6.39 -9.36
CA ALA A 356 -22.43 -6.96 -10.69
C ALA A 356 -20.97 -6.86 -11.19
N PHE A 357 -20.25 -5.82 -10.77
CA PHE A 357 -18.83 -5.67 -11.09
C PHE A 357 -17.98 -6.72 -10.38
N LEU A 358 -18.23 -6.96 -9.08
CA LEU A 358 -17.58 -8.03 -8.33
C LEU A 358 -17.85 -9.41 -8.94
N GLU A 359 -19.13 -9.73 -9.18
CA GLU A 359 -19.58 -11.02 -9.71
C GLU A 359 -18.90 -11.35 -11.05
N ARG A 360 -18.88 -10.39 -11.98
CA ARG A 360 -18.20 -10.54 -13.27
C ARG A 360 -16.74 -10.97 -13.10
N TYR A 361 -15.99 -10.31 -12.20
CA TYR A 361 -14.56 -10.59 -12.04
C TYR A 361 -14.30 -11.83 -11.19
N LEU A 362 -15.19 -12.19 -10.25
CA LEU A 362 -15.13 -13.48 -9.58
C LEU A 362 -15.19 -14.64 -10.59
N HIS A 363 -16.11 -14.57 -11.56
CA HIS A 363 -16.18 -15.58 -12.63
C HIS A 363 -14.94 -15.59 -13.52
N LEU A 364 -14.42 -14.43 -13.92
CA LEU A 364 -13.19 -14.35 -14.72
C LEU A 364 -11.96 -14.93 -14.01
N PHE A 365 -11.92 -14.85 -12.67
CA PHE A 365 -10.84 -15.40 -11.85
C PHE A 365 -11.17 -16.77 -11.23
N ALA A 366 -12.22 -17.45 -11.70
CA ALA A 366 -12.67 -18.72 -11.12
C ALA A 366 -11.60 -19.83 -11.13
N SER A 367 -10.64 -19.78 -12.06
CA SER A 367 -9.52 -20.74 -12.09
C SER A 367 -8.44 -20.45 -11.03
N LEU A 368 -8.44 -19.26 -10.41
CA LEU A 368 -7.50 -18.87 -9.35
C LEU A 368 -8.11 -18.92 -7.95
N VAL A 369 -9.40 -18.61 -7.88
CA VAL A 369 -10.14 -18.39 -6.64
C VAL A 369 -11.53 -19.00 -6.83
N ASN A 370 -11.92 -19.92 -5.95
CA ASN A 370 -13.27 -20.46 -5.95
C ASN A 370 -14.26 -19.32 -5.58
N PRO A 371 -15.23 -18.97 -6.44
CA PRO A 371 -16.12 -17.84 -6.20
C PRO A 371 -16.96 -17.99 -4.92
N GLN A 372 -17.49 -19.19 -4.66
CA GLN A 372 -18.33 -19.46 -3.50
C GLN A 372 -17.52 -19.38 -2.22
N GLU A 373 -16.39 -20.10 -2.17
CA GLU A 373 -15.48 -20.09 -1.03
C GLU A 373 -14.99 -18.67 -0.72
N PHE A 374 -14.66 -17.88 -1.75
CA PHE A 374 -14.28 -16.49 -1.58
C PHE A 374 -15.39 -15.66 -0.95
N MET A 375 -16.64 -15.79 -1.42
CA MET A 375 -17.76 -15.00 -0.88
C MET A 375 -18.03 -15.34 0.60
N ASP A 376 -17.86 -16.60 0.98
CA ASP A 376 -18.03 -17.08 2.35
C ASP A 376 -16.88 -16.61 3.27
N GLN A 377 -15.65 -16.58 2.76
CA GLN A 377 -14.45 -16.23 3.52
C GLN A 377 -14.05 -14.75 3.43
N ALA A 378 -14.60 -13.96 2.51
CA ALA A 378 -14.22 -12.56 2.32
C ALA A 378 -14.19 -11.71 3.61
N PRO A 379 -15.14 -11.87 4.58
CA PRO A 379 -15.09 -11.15 5.86
C PRO A 379 -13.92 -11.55 6.77
N THR A 380 -13.37 -12.76 6.63
CA THR A 380 -12.35 -13.34 7.52
C THR A 380 -10.95 -13.36 6.89
N LEU A 381 -10.82 -12.96 5.63
CA LEU A 381 -9.52 -12.82 4.98
C LEU A 381 -8.62 -11.84 5.75
N PRO A 382 -7.30 -12.10 5.85
CA PRO A 382 -6.35 -11.33 6.65
C PRO A 382 -5.95 -10.00 5.98
N TYR A 383 -6.84 -9.41 5.20
CA TYR A 383 -6.61 -8.14 4.53
C TYR A 383 -7.17 -6.99 5.37
N ALA A 384 -6.35 -5.96 5.51
CA ALA A 384 -6.77 -4.69 6.07
C ALA A 384 -6.91 -3.68 4.94
N TRP A 385 -7.84 -2.74 5.10
CA TRP A 385 -8.01 -1.68 4.13
C TRP A 385 -6.75 -0.80 4.15
N PRO A 386 -6.04 -0.62 3.02
CA PRO A 386 -4.78 0.14 2.97
C PRO A 386 -4.99 1.65 3.13
N GLY A 387 -6.24 2.09 3.30
CA GLY A 387 -6.58 3.49 3.40
C GLY A 387 -6.53 4.16 2.04
N TRP A 388 -5.58 5.06 1.87
CA TRP A 388 -5.52 5.98 0.74
C TRP A 388 -4.39 5.66 -0.18
N LEU A 389 -4.64 4.73 -1.07
CA LEU A 389 -3.71 4.50 -2.14
C LEU A 389 -3.91 5.55 -3.21
N ALA A 390 -2.79 6.13 -3.67
CA ALA A 390 -2.78 6.94 -4.86
C ALA A 390 -3.26 6.09 -6.05
N PRO A 391 -3.88 6.69 -7.10
CA PRO A 391 -4.53 5.91 -8.16
C PRO A 391 -3.66 4.85 -8.83
N HIS A 392 -2.35 5.04 -8.90
CA HIS A 392 -1.39 4.08 -9.48
C HIS A 392 -1.06 2.89 -8.57
N GLN A 393 -1.34 2.98 -7.28
CA GLN A 393 -1.20 1.87 -6.34
C GLN A 393 -2.47 1.01 -6.28
N ARG A 394 -3.59 1.48 -6.84
CA ARG A 394 -4.85 0.73 -6.81
C ARG A 394 -4.81 -0.43 -7.79
N LEU A 395 -5.13 -1.62 -7.32
CA LEU A 395 -5.23 -2.80 -8.17
C LEU A 395 -6.56 -2.78 -8.93
N SER A 396 -6.46 -2.61 -10.25
CA SER A 396 -7.62 -2.67 -11.15
C SER A 396 -7.89 -4.10 -11.56
N LEU A 397 -9.04 -4.67 -11.20
CA LEU A 397 -9.47 -6.01 -11.63
C LEU A 397 -9.37 -6.20 -13.16
N PRO A 398 -9.85 -5.28 -14.03
CA PRO A 398 -9.64 -5.40 -15.48
C PRO A 398 -8.17 -5.48 -15.90
N ARG A 399 -7.31 -4.60 -15.37
CA ARG A 399 -5.88 -4.60 -15.72
C ARG A 399 -5.16 -5.84 -15.20
N LEU A 400 -5.51 -6.27 -13.99
CA LEU A 400 -4.93 -7.45 -13.36
C LEU A 400 -5.31 -8.71 -14.12
N TYR A 401 -6.56 -8.82 -14.58
CA TYR A 401 -7.01 -9.92 -15.43
C TYR A 401 -6.26 -9.93 -16.76
N GLY A 402 -6.17 -8.78 -17.44
CA GLY A 402 -5.43 -8.66 -18.70
C GLY A 402 -3.95 -9.01 -18.56
N TRP A 403 -3.31 -8.58 -17.47
CA TRP A 403 -1.93 -8.95 -17.16
C TRP A 403 -1.78 -10.45 -16.92
N TRP A 404 -2.62 -11.05 -16.06
CA TRP A 404 -2.54 -12.47 -15.74
C TRP A 404 -2.82 -13.36 -16.97
N GLN A 405 -3.86 -13.05 -17.76
CA GLN A 405 -4.15 -13.78 -19.00
C GLN A 405 -3.03 -13.61 -20.04
N GLY A 406 -2.53 -12.39 -20.23
CA GLY A 406 -1.41 -12.15 -21.13
C GLY A 406 -0.16 -12.95 -20.72
N ARG A 407 0.11 -13.02 -19.42
CA ARG A 407 1.19 -13.86 -18.85
C ARG A 407 0.97 -15.34 -19.13
N ARG A 408 -0.25 -15.84 -18.90
CA ARG A 408 -0.62 -17.25 -19.13
C ARG A 408 -0.40 -17.66 -20.58
N VAL A 409 -0.80 -16.82 -21.54
CA VAL A 409 -0.63 -17.07 -22.97
C VAL A 409 0.84 -17.02 -23.40
N LEU A 410 1.61 -16.07 -22.85
CA LEU A 410 3.02 -15.92 -23.20
C LEU A 410 3.93 -16.93 -22.50
N TRP A 411 3.49 -17.57 -21.40
CA TRP A 411 4.35 -18.38 -20.55
C TRP A 411 5.04 -19.53 -21.28
N PRO A 412 4.32 -20.43 -21.99
CA PRO A 412 4.97 -21.58 -22.63
C PRO A 412 5.91 -21.13 -23.75
N ARG A 413 5.43 -20.23 -24.62
CA ARG A 413 6.21 -19.68 -25.74
C ARG A 413 7.47 -18.94 -25.28
N GLY A 414 7.41 -18.28 -24.12
CA GLY A 414 8.56 -17.59 -23.57
C GLY A 414 9.69 -18.52 -23.16
N TRP A 415 9.38 -19.70 -22.63
CA TRP A 415 10.38 -20.73 -22.33
C TRP A 415 11.03 -21.27 -23.59
N THR A 416 10.23 -21.64 -24.59
CA THR A 416 10.74 -22.09 -25.90
C THR A 416 11.62 -21.02 -26.56
N LEU A 417 11.23 -19.74 -26.46
CA LEU A 417 12.05 -18.63 -26.95
C LEU A 417 13.35 -18.49 -26.17
N LEU A 418 13.31 -18.56 -24.83
CA LEU A 418 14.51 -18.47 -24.00
C LEU A 418 15.50 -19.58 -24.38
N GLU A 419 15.06 -20.83 -24.45
CA GLU A 419 15.90 -21.96 -24.84
C GLU A 419 16.51 -21.76 -26.24
N ALA A 420 15.70 -21.33 -27.21
CA ALA A 420 16.19 -21.06 -28.56
C ALA A 420 17.23 -19.92 -28.59
N PHE A 421 17.03 -18.86 -27.80
CA PHE A 421 18.01 -17.77 -27.66
C PHE A 421 19.31 -18.24 -26.99
N LEU A 422 19.22 -19.09 -25.97
CA LEU A 422 20.39 -19.65 -25.29
C LEU A 422 21.20 -20.54 -26.23
N ALA A 423 20.54 -21.43 -26.96
CA ALA A 423 21.18 -22.36 -27.88
C ALA A 423 21.84 -21.65 -29.07
N GLU A 424 21.10 -20.82 -29.82
CA GLU A 424 21.70 -20.05 -30.92
C GLU A 424 22.73 -19.05 -30.40
N GLY A 425 22.47 -18.41 -29.26
CA GLY A 425 23.37 -17.43 -28.67
C GLY A 425 24.74 -18.03 -28.34
N ARG A 426 24.76 -19.23 -27.75
CA ARG A 426 26.01 -19.94 -27.47
C ARG A 426 26.77 -20.27 -28.76
N LEU A 427 26.09 -20.81 -29.77
CA LEU A 427 26.73 -21.15 -31.05
C LEU A 427 27.40 -19.92 -31.66
N TRP A 428 26.70 -18.79 -31.72
CA TRP A 428 27.22 -17.56 -32.31
C TRP A 428 28.38 -16.96 -31.51
N LEU A 429 28.37 -17.11 -30.18
CA LEU A 429 29.48 -16.71 -29.32
C LEU A 429 30.73 -17.58 -29.53
N GLN A 430 30.53 -18.89 -29.70
CA GLN A 430 31.61 -19.85 -29.96
C GLN A 430 32.23 -19.65 -31.35
N GLU A 431 31.39 -19.38 -32.36
CA GLU A 431 31.82 -19.07 -33.72
C GLU A 431 32.40 -17.65 -33.87
N GLY A 432 32.39 -16.83 -32.81
CA GLY A 432 32.90 -15.46 -32.85
C GLY A 432 32.05 -14.50 -33.70
N ARG A 433 30.81 -14.86 -34.05
CA ARG A 433 29.89 -14.01 -34.82
C ARG A 433 29.37 -12.82 -34.03
N VAL A 434 29.32 -12.96 -32.71
CA VAL A 434 29.02 -11.92 -31.73
C VAL A 434 30.01 -12.00 -30.57
N GLU A 435 30.40 -10.87 -30.00
CA GLU A 435 31.39 -10.84 -28.91
C GLU A 435 30.78 -11.21 -27.55
N SER A 436 29.55 -10.77 -27.32
CA SER A 436 28.80 -10.96 -26.07
C SER A 436 27.31 -11.01 -26.37
N LEU A 437 26.57 -11.79 -25.60
CA LEU A 437 25.12 -11.82 -25.67
C LEU A 437 24.54 -11.88 -24.25
N VAL A 438 23.72 -10.88 -23.92
CA VAL A 438 23.06 -10.77 -22.63
C VAL A 438 21.55 -10.75 -22.81
N LEU A 439 20.86 -11.65 -22.09
CA LEU A 439 19.41 -11.76 -22.04
C LEU A 439 18.92 -11.20 -20.69
N PRO A 440 18.36 -9.98 -20.64
CA PRO A 440 17.80 -9.44 -19.41
C PRO A 440 16.39 -9.98 -19.14
N TRP A 441 16.11 -10.29 -17.89
CA TRP A 441 14.78 -10.71 -17.45
C TRP A 441 14.43 -10.05 -16.12
N ILE A 442 13.35 -9.28 -16.11
CA ILE A 442 12.76 -8.73 -14.89
C ILE A 442 11.60 -9.63 -14.46
N ASP A 443 11.62 -10.12 -13.23
CA ASP A 443 10.49 -10.79 -12.59
C ASP A 443 10.62 -10.64 -11.07
N LYS A 444 9.58 -10.98 -10.33
CA LYS A 444 9.66 -11.05 -8.87
C LYS A 444 10.25 -12.39 -8.44
N PHE A 445 11.50 -12.67 -8.77
CA PHE A 445 12.12 -13.98 -8.51
C PHE A 445 12.14 -14.39 -7.03
N PHE A 446 12.26 -13.41 -6.12
CA PHE A 446 12.24 -13.63 -4.68
C PHE A 446 11.43 -12.56 -3.95
N ILE A 447 10.50 -12.99 -3.07
CA ILE A 447 9.68 -12.12 -2.24
C ILE A 447 10.26 -12.09 -0.82
N SER A 448 11.06 -11.06 -0.53
CA SER A 448 11.74 -10.89 0.77
C SER A 448 10.82 -10.94 1.98
N SER A 449 9.58 -10.43 1.88
CA SER A 449 8.59 -10.47 2.98
C SER A 449 8.11 -11.88 3.34
N ARG A 450 8.31 -12.86 2.46
CA ARG A 450 7.99 -14.27 2.69
C ARG A 450 9.19 -15.09 3.15
N ARG A 451 10.40 -14.52 3.11
CA ARG A 451 11.67 -15.17 3.47
C ARG A 451 11.77 -16.57 2.83
N ASP A 452 12.07 -17.60 3.61
CA ASP A 452 12.17 -19.00 3.20
C ASP A 452 10.87 -19.53 2.54
N GLY A 453 9.72 -18.95 2.85
CA GLY A 453 8.43 -19.33 2.28
C GLY A 453 8.30 -19.09 0.77
N ASP A 454 9.23 -18.36 0.13
CA ASP A 454 9.27 -18.12 -1.32
C ASP A 454 10.46 -18.79 -2.03
N ALA A 455 11.32 -19.52 -1.31
CA ALA A 455 12.53 -20.12 -1.86
C ALA A 455 12.24 -21.24 -2.89
N GLY A 456 11.10 -21.92 -2.78
CA GLY A 456 10.74 -23.05 -3.64
C GLY A 456 10.65 -22.70 -5.13
N TYR A 457 10.10 -21.52 -5.47
CA TYR A 457 10.02 -21.07 -6.86
C TYR A 457 11.41 -20.79 -7.43
N LEU A 458 12.24 -20.06 -6.67
CA LEU A 458 13.58 -19.71 -7.08
C LEU A 458 14.44 -20.96 -7.30
N ARG A 459 14.32 -21.95 -6.41
CA ARG A 459 14.99 -23.25 -6.54
C ARG A 459 14.55 -24.00 -7.79
N ALA A 460 13.24 -24.14 -8.00
CA ALA A 460 12.72 -24.81 -9.19
C ALA A 460 13.17 -24.11 -10.49
N LEU A 461 13.20 -22.77 -10.50
CA LEU A 461 13.66 -21.98 -11.63
C LEU A 461 15.14 -22.27 -11.94
N PHE A 462 16.01 -22.26 -10.94
CA PHE A 462 17.43 -22.50 -11.17
C PHE A 462 17.75 -23.93 -11.54
N SER A 463 17.09 -24.92 -10.90
CA SER A 463 17.24 -26.32 -11.30
C SER A 463 16.80 -26.53 -12.75
N PHE A 464 15.75 -25.84 -13.19
CA PHE A 464 15.34 -25.86 -14.60
C PHE A 464 16.42 -25.26 -15.52
N LEU A 465 16.90 -24.05 -15.20
CA LEU A 465 17.93 -23.37 -16.00
C LEU A 465 19.27 -24.12 -16.05
N GLN A 466 19.63 -24.83 -14.97
CA GLN A 466 20.79 -25.71 -14.90
C GLN A 466 20.64 -26.96 -15.77
N GLY A 467 19.42 -27.51 -15.84
CA GLY A 467 19.10 -28.71 -16.62
C GLY A 467 18.90 -28.47 -18.12
N LEU A 468 19.01 -27.23 -18.59
CA LEU A 468 18.98 -26.93 -20.02
C LEU A 468 20.20 -27.54 -20.71
N GLU A 469 20.05 -27.93 -21.98
CA GLU A 469 21.17 -28.38 -22.83
C GLU A 469 22.28 -27.33 -22.89
N GLU A 470 21.87 -26.05 -22.92
CA GLU A 470 22.75 -24.90 -23.01
C GLU A 470 22.57 -23.94 -21.84
N PRO A 471 23.10 -24.30 -20.65
CA PRO A 471 22.88 -23.50 -19.45
C PRO A 471 23.60 -22.14 -19.57
N PRO A 472 22.94 -21.02 -19.24
CA PRO A 472 23.56 -19.70 -19.24
C PRO A 472 24.48 -19.52 -18.03
N VAL A 473 25.31 -18.47 -18.07
CA VAL A 473 25.84 -17.87 -16.84
C VAL A 473 24.74 -16.99 -16.25
N ILE A 474 24.36 -17.20 -14.99
CA ILE A 474 23.22 -16.50 -14.37
C ILE A 474 23.75 -15.41 -13.44
N LEU A 475 23.47 -14.15 -13.77
CA LEU A 475 23.71 -13.03 -12.88
C LEU A 475 22.38 -12.60 -12.26
N PHE A 476 22.28 -12.68 -10.94
CA PHE A 476 21.10 -12.32 -10.18
C PHE A 476 21.34 -11.02 -9.42
N TRP A 477 20.59 -10.00 -9.82
CA TRP A 477 20.65 -8.67 -9.26
C TRP A 477 19.57 -8.52 -8.20
N GLU A 478 20.00 -8.29 -6.98
CA GLU A 478 19.15 -8.00 -5.84
C GLU A 478 19.74 -6.85 -5.04
N ASP A 479 18.88 -6.14 -4.34
CA ASP A 479 19.32 -5.20 -3.34
C ASP A 479 18.41 -5.25 -2.12
N THR A 480 18.87 -4.73 -0.99
CA THR A 480 18.16 -4.82 0.29
C THR A 480 18.31 -3.53 1.08
N ALA A 481 17.21 -3.08 1.69
CA ALA A 481 17.23 -1.99 2.66
C ALA A 481 17.71 -2.42 4.06
N ARG A 482 17.95 -3.73 4.29
CA ARG A 482 18.46 -4.27 5.56
C ARG A 482 19.96 -4.51 5.49
N SER A 483 20.68 -3.98 6.47
CA SER A 483 22.14 -4.07 6.61
C SER A 483 22.63 -5.42 7.13
N ALA A 484 21.87 -6.03 8.04
CA ALA A 484 22.18 -7.33 8.63
C ALA A 484 21.29 -8.42 8.03
N ASP A 485 21.93 -9.47 7.50
CA ASP A 485 21.34 -10.69 6.97
C ASP A 485 20.17 -10.50 5.99
N PRO A 486 20.45 -10.14 4.72
CA PRO A 486 19.45 -10.06 3.68
C PRO A 486 18.64 -11.36 3.59
N SER A 487 17.32 -11.28 3.51
CA SER A 487 16.47 -12.50 3.47
C SER A 487 16.81 -13.43 2.30
N LEU A 488 17.29 -12.88 1.18
CA LEU A 488 17.80 -13.68 0.08
C LEU A 488 19.10 -14.41 0.46
N ALA A 489 20.05 -13.75 1.12
CA ALA A 489 21.31 -14.37 1.56
C ALA A 489 21.04 -15.55 2.50
N LEU A 490 20.11 -15.39 3.45
CA LEU A 490 19.69 -16.47 4.35
C LEU A 490 19.04 -17.63 3.58
N ALA A 491 18.14 -17.34 2.65
CA ALA A 491 17.50 -18.36 1.83
C ALA A 491 18.51 -19.11 0.94
N LEU A 492 19.50 -18.41 0.37
CA LEU A 492 20.55 -19.00 -0.45
C LEU A 492 21.39 -19.99 0.36
N ARG A 493 21.94 -19.57 1.50
CA ARG A 493 22.76 -20.42 2.37
C ARG A 493 22.01 -21.65 2.91
N LYS A 494 20.69 -21.54 3.07
CA LYS A 494 19.84 -22.63 3.59
C LYS A 494 19.46 -23.67 2.54
N HIS A 495 19.34 -23.27 1.28
CA HIS A 495 18.68 -24.08 0.25
C HIS A 495 19.54 -24.42 -0.97
N TRP A 496 20.75 -23.85 -1.07
CA TRP A 496 21.70 -24.12 -2.15
C TRP A 496 23.05 -24.53 -1.59
N GLU A 497 23.67 -25.48 -2.28
CA GLU A 497 25.02 -25.92 -1.97
C GLU A 497 26.06 -24.85 -2.37
N PRO A 498 27.23 -24.78 -1.71
CA PRO A 498 28.26 -23.78 -1.98
C PRO A 498 28.80 -23.77 -3.43
N ASP A 499 28.63 -24.86 -4.17
CA ASP A 499 29.04 -24.97 -5.58
C ASP A 499 27.95 -24.51 -6.57
N GLN A 500 26.70 -24.40 -6.12
CA GLN A 500 25.54 -24.04 -6.93
C GLN A 500 25.33 -22.52 -7.01
N PHE A 501 25.78 -21.77 -6.00
CA PHE A 501 25.71 -20.32 -6.00
C PHE A 501 26.98 -19.67 -5.48
N LEU A 502 27.22 -18.43 -5.89
CA LEU A 502 28.24 -17.57 -5.31
C LEU A 502 27.68 -16.15 -5.10
N GLY A 503 27.64 -15.73 -3.84
CA GLY A 503 27.25 -14.37 -3.45
C GLY A 503 28.45 -13.43 -3.32
N PHE A 504 28.24 -12.16 -3.69
CA PHE A 504 29.20 -11.07 -3.47
C PHE A 504 28.70 -10.13 -2.37
N GLY A 505 29.64 -9.58 -1.59
CA GLY A 505 29.34 -8.67 -0.49
C GLY A 505 28.35 -9.26 0.51
N VAL A 506 27.24 -8.57 0.75
CA VAL A 506 26.19 -8.97 1.71
C VAL A 506 25.49 -10.30 1.38
N PHE A 507 25.64 -10.83 0.15
CA PHE A 507 25.09 -12.12 -0.25
C PHE A 507 26.09 -13.28 -0.09
N GLY A 508 27.38 -12.98 0.12
CA GLY A 508 28.46 -13.95 0.26
C GLY A 508 28.85 -14.23 1.70
N ASP A 509 30.03 -14.79 1.88
CA ASP A 509 30.72 -15.02 3.17
C ASP A 509 31.72 -13.90 3.54
N GLY A 510 31.77 -12.83 2.75
CA GLY A 510 32.71 -11.71 2.91
C GLY A 510 34.02 -11.88 2.15
N ARG A 511 34.25 -12.98 1.43
CA ARG A 511 35.48 -13.22 0.67
C ARG A 511 35.70 -12.25 -0.51
N TRP A 512 34.62 -11.86 -1.18
CA TRP A 512 34.65 -10.99 -2.36
C TRP A 512 33.55 -9.94 -2.29
N GLY A 513 33.92 -8.69 -2.56
CA GLY A 513 32.98 -7.58 -2.69
C GLY A 513 32.49 -7.38 -4.11
N ARG A 514 31.50 -6.50 -4.29
CA ARG A 514 30.94 -6.15 -5.61
C ARG A 514 31.99 -5.59 -6.58
N GLN A 515 33.02 -4.91 -6.07
CA GLN A 515 34.14 -4.40 -6.86
C GLN A 515 34.99 -5.50 -7.51
N ASP A 516 35.07 -6.68 -6.89
CA ASP A 516 35.89 -7.80 -7.36
C ASP A 516 35.19 -8.62 -8.45
N ALA A 517 33.88 -8.43 -8.62
CA ALA A 517 33.02 -9.28 -9.43
C ALA A 517 33.47 -9.42 -10.89
N GLU A 518 33.95 -8.36 -11.54
CA GLU A 518 34.38 -8.44 -12.96
C GLU A 518 35.62 -9.33 -13.15
N SER A 519 36.54 -9.30 -12.18
CA SER A 519 37.75 -10.12 -12.18
C SER A 519 37.40 -11.56 -11.88
N ILE A 520 36.72 -11.79 -10.75
CA ILE A 520 36.37 -13.13 -10.26
C ILE A 520 35.46 -13.85 -11.24
N LEU A 521 34.34 -13.25 -11.66
CA LEU A 521 33.43 -13.89 -12.61
C LEU A 521 34.10 -14.14 -13.96
N GLY A 522 35.01 -13.27 -14.39
CA GLY A 522 35.82 -13.51 -15.58
C GLY A 522 36.65 -14.80 -15.51
N GLN A 523 37.13 -15.16 -14.33
CA GLN A 523 37.97 -16.33 -14.09
C GLN A 523 37.15 -17.58 -13.76
N ILE A 524 36.17 -17.50 -12.87
CA ILE A 524 35.53 -18.67 -12.28
C ILE A 524 34.07 -18.87 -12.67
N ALA A 525 33.45 -17.96 -13.44
CA ALA A 525 32.02 -18.13 -13.78
C ALA A 525 31.77 -19.41 -14.59
N ARG A 526 30.82 -20.22 -14.12
CA ARG A 526 30.41 -21.49 -14.72
C ARG A 526 28.97 -21.41 -15.22
N PRO A 527 28.65 -22.05 -16.35
CA PRO A 527 27.27 -22.26 -16.79
C PRO A 527 26.42 -22.91 -15.68
N GLY A 528 25.18 -22.47 -15.53
CA GLY A 528 24.23 -23.00 -14.54
C GLY A 528 24.47 -22.56 -13.10
N CYS A 529 25.60 -21.93 -12.79
CA CYS A 529 25.85 -21.40 -11.45
C CYS A 529 25.18 -20.03 -11.27
N LEU A 530 24.61 -19.81 -10.08
CA LEU A 530 23.94 -18.58 -9.71
C LEU A 530 24.93 -17.59 -9.07
N TYR A 531 25.12 -16.42 -9.68
CA TYR A 531 25.95 -15.36 -9.10
C TYR A 531 25.07 -14.23 -8.58
N VAL A 532 25.11 -13.95 -7.28
CA VAL A 532 24.20 -12.99 -6.63
C VAL A 532 24.94 -11.74 -6.21
N LEU A 533 24.53 -10.59 -6.74
CA LEU A 533 25.25 -9.33 -6.60
C LEU A 533 24.32 -8.16 -6.33
N ARG A 534 24.86 -7.17 -5.62
CA ARG A 534 24.28 -5.82 -5.59
C ARG A 534 24.53 -5.09 -6.92
N PRO A 535 23.65 -4.14 -7.29
CA PRO A 535 23.77 -3.42 -8.57
C PRO A 535 25.10 -2.69 -8.79
N LEU A 536 25.49 -1.80 -7.88
CA LEU A 536 26.65 -0.91 -8.05
C LEU A 536 27.84 -1.30 -7.17
N ASP A 537 27.67 -1.23 -5.85
CA ASP A 537 28.71 -1.48 -4.85
C ASP A 537 28.11 -2.11 -3.59
N ASP A 538 28.95 -2.30 -2.56
CA ASP A 538 28.51 -2.83 -1.27
C ASP A 538 28.07 -1.72 -0.28
N THR A 539 27.96 -0.46 -0.74
CA THR A 539 27.59 0.69 0.08
C THR A 539 26.18 0.55 0.61
N HIS A 540 26.01 0.63 1.93
CA HIS A 540 24.69 0.43 2.56
C HIS A 540 24.36 1.56 3.55
N HIS A 541 23.59 2.54 3.06
CA HIS A 541 23.08 3.70 3.78
C HIS A 541 21.58 3.82 3.51
N PRO A 542 20.75 2.96 4.12
CA PRO A 542 19.33 2.93 3.84
C PRO A 542 18.71 4.27 4.25
N MET A 543 18.25 5.02 3.25
CA MET A 543 17.52 6.27 3.42
C MET A 543 16.20 6.15 2.68
N GLY A 544 15.10 6.55 3.33
CA GLY A 544 13.81 6.57 2.65
C GLY A 544 13.79 7.69 1.61
N LEU A 545 13.21 7.46 0.43
CA LEU A 545 13.04 8.53 -0.57
C LEU A 545 12.25 9.75 -0.03
N LYS A 546 11.47 9.57 1.04
CA LYS A 546 10.88 10.68 1.81
C LYS A 546 11.95 11.66 2.32
N GLU A 547 13.02 11.14 2.91
CA GLU A 547 14.10 11.94 3.51
C GLU A 547 14.90 12.63 2.40
N ILE A 548 15.17 11.91 1.31
CA ILE A 548 15.82 12.45 0.10
C ILE A 548 15.02 13.65 -0.46
N PHE A 549 13.70 13.52 -0.63
CA PHE A 549 12.85 14.60 -1.16
C PHE A 549 12.45 15.67 -0.13
N SER A 550 12.73 15.45 1.16
CA SER A 550 12.51 16.44 2.22
C SER A 550 13.69 17.39 2.37
N SER A 551 14.89 17.00 1.93
CA SER A 551 16.04 17.90 1.86
C SER A 551 15.94 18.84 0.66
N PRO A 552 16.21 20.16 0.81
CA PRO A 552 16.28 21.09 -0.31
C PRO A 552 17.48 20.83 -1.25
N SER A 553 18.49 20.09 -0.78
CA SER A 553 19.65 19.65 -1.56
C SER A 553 20.21 18.36 -0.93
N PRO A 554 19.55 17.20 -1.13
CA PRO A 554 20.05 15.94 -0.61
C PRO A 554 21.44 15.68 -1.19
N ASN A 555 22.40 15.42 -0.31
CA ASN A 555 23.63 14.79 -0.72
C ASN A 555 23.30 13.33 -1.03
N LEU A 556 23.39 12.94 -2.30
CA LEU A 556 23.17 11.57 -2.74
C LEU A 556 24.46 10.74 -2.65
N ASP A 557 25.51 11.29 -2.03
CA ASP A 557 26.79 10.62 -1.82
C ASP A 557 27.01 10.35 -0.32
N PRO A 558 27.34 9.10 0.05
CA PRO A 558 27.45 7.94 -0.84
C PRO A 558 26.07 7.43 -1.31
N TYR A 559 25.97 7.01 -2.59
CA TYR A 559 24.73 6.50 -3.19
C TYR A 559 24.40 5.12 -2.66
N ASP A 560 23.13 4.86 -2.37
CA ASP A 560 22.64 3.52 -2.08
C ASP A 560 21.51 3.13 -3.04
N SER A 561 21.70 1.99 -3.70
CA SER A 561 20.72 1.40 -4.62
C SER A 561 19.37 1.12 -3.93
N SER A 562 19.35 0.98 -2.60
CA SER A 562 18.18 0.62 -1.80
C SER A 562 17.18 1.77 -1.65
N TRP A 563 17.56 3.00 -2.02
CA TRP A 563 16.68 4.17 -1.91
C TRP A 563 15.42 4.07 -2.75
N LYS A 564 15.42 3.24 -3.79
CA LYS A 564 14.27 2.98 -4.68
C LYS A 564 13.19 2.09 -4.03
N ASP A 565 13.39 1.59 -2.80
CA ASP A 565 12.51 0.58 -2.20
C ASP A 565 11.10 1.11 -1.95
N GLY A 566 10.11 0.25 -2.12
CA GLY A 566 8.73 0.51 -1.74
C GLY A 566 8.01 1.62 -2.52
N ILE A 567 8.57 2.13 -3.62
CA ILE A 567 7.97 3.26 -4.35
C ILE A 567 7.34 2.79 -5.65
N HIS A 568 6.02 2.72 -5.64
CA HIS A 568 5.25 2.29 -6.79
C HIS A 568 5.31 3.31 -7.94
N ALA A 569 5.46 4.59 -7.63
CA ALA A 569 5.48 5.68 -8.60
C ALA A 569 6.64 5.58 -9.60
N LEU A 570 7.80 5.02 -9.20
CA LEU A 570 8.96 4.81 -10.07
C LEU A 570 8.75 3.69 -11.10
N TYR A 571 7.75 2.84 -10.90
CA TYR A 571 7.40 1.77 -11.82
C TYR A 571 6.04 1.97 -12.48
N ALA A 572 5.29 3.00 -12.08
CA ALA A 572 3.98 3.32 -12.65
C ALA A 572 4.04 3.51 -14.17
N GLY A 573 3.15 2.84 -14.90
CA GLY A 573 3.12 2.85 -16.36
C GLY A 573 4.24 2.04 -17.01
N THR A 574 4.90 1.15 -16.26
CA THR A 574 5.87 0.19 -16.79
C THR A 574 5.36 -1.23 -16.58
N GLN A 575 5.93 -2.18 -17.31
CA GLN A 575 5.65 -3.60 -17.19
C GLN A 575 6.08 -4.21 -15.84
N VAL A 576 6.83 -3.48 -15.01
CA VAL A 576 7.23 -3.88 -13.65
C VAL A 576 6.14 -3.56 -12.62
N GLU A 577 5.26 -2.58 -12.88
CA GLU A 577 4.17 -2.17 -11.97
C GLU A 577 3.37 -3.34 -11.38
N PRO A 578 2.89 -4.32 -12.16
CA PRO A 578 2.12 -5.43 -11.60
C PRO A 578 2.94 -6.39 -10.74
N LEU A 579 4.27 -6.38 -10.80
CA LEU A 579 5.18 -7.25 -10.04
C LEU A 579 5.49 -6.74 -8.62
N LEU A 580 5.16 -5.48 -8.33
CA LEU A 580 5.40 -4.89 -7.01
C LEU A 580 4.57 -5.56 -5.91
N SER A 581 4.95 -5.39 -4.64
CA SER A 581 4.18 -5.91 -3.51
C SER A 581 2.76 -5.31 -3.43
N LEU A 582 1.90 -5.90 -2.59
CA LEU A 582 0.63 -5.25 -2.24
C LEU A 582 0.93 -3.92 -1.53
N PRO A 583 0.36 -2.80 -1.99
CA PRO A 583 0.61 -1.51 -1.37
C PRO A 583 -0.10 -1.41 -0.02
N THR A 584 0.67 -1.27 1.05
CA THR A 584 0.17 -1.04 2.41
C THR A 584 0.07 0.44 2.74
N ASP A 585 0.91 1.27 2.13
CA ASP A 585 1.06 2.68 2.41
C ASP A 585 0.96 3.53 1.14
N ALA A 586 0.48 4.77 1.31
CA ALA A 586 0.36 5.72 0.22
C ALA A 586 1.75 6.19 -0.25
N ASP A 587 2.01 6.12 -1.54
CA ASP A 587 3.20 6.73 -2.13
C ASP A 587 3.23 8.23 -1.87
N LEU A 588 4.41 8.74 -1.52
CA LEU A 588 4.65 10.17 -1.33
C LEU A 588 4.90 10.88 -2.66
N LEU A 589 5.35 10.15 -3.67
CA LEU A 589 5.60 10.67 -5.00
C LEU A 589 4.32 10.68 -5.84
N PRO A 590 4.05 11.77 -6.59
CA PRO A 590 2.98 11.74 -7.57
C PRO A 590 3.33 10.72 -8.65
N ALA A 591 2.36 9.87 -9.03
CA ALA A 591 2.54 8.88 -10.10
C ALA A 591 2.76 9.47 -11.49
N TRP A 592 2.74 10.80 -11.61
CA TRP A 592 2.70 11.47 -12.90
C TRP A 592 3.60 12.69 -12.89
N ILE A 593 4.17 12.96 -14.04
CA ILE A 593 4.97 14.14 -14.31
C ILE A 593 4.38 14.88 -15.52
N GLY A 594 4.34 16.21 -15.44
CA GLY A 594 4.01 17.05 -16.58
C GLY A 594 5.23 17.15 -17.49
N TRP A 595 5.09 16.73 -18.74
CA TRP A 595 6.15 16.74 -19.76
C TRP A 595 5.54 17.12 -21.11
N ASP A 596 6.09 18.13 -21.79
CA ASP A 596 5.60 18.62 -23.09
C ASP A 596 4.08 18.82 -23.16
N ARG A 597 3.50 19.50 -22.16
CA ARG A 597 2.05 19.73 -21.99
C ARG A 597 1.19 18.45 -21.79
N CYS A 598 1.82 17.29 -21.70
CA CYS A 598 1.17 16.00 -21.44
C CYS A 598 1.45 15.51 -20.01
N ARG A 599 0.56 14.66 -19.49
CA ARG A 599 0.74 13.95 -18.23
C ARG A 599 1.27 12.55 -18.52
N LEU A 600 2.51 12.26 -18.14
CA LEU A 600 3.12 10.94 -18.29
C LEU A 600 3.21 10.22 -16.95
N PRO A 601 3.03 8.88 -16.89
CA PRO A 601 3.38 8.11 -15.71
C PRO A 601 4.85 8.34 -15.32
N LEU A 602 5.13 8.56 -14.03
CA LEU A 602 6.47 8.85 -13.53
C LEU A 602 7.43 7.71 -13.86
N GLY A 603 7.03 6.45 -13.66
CA GLY A 603 7.88 5.31 -13.98
C GLY A 603 8.18 5.18 -15.47
N ALA A 604 7.19 5.38 -16.34
CA ALA A 604 7.41 5.42 -17.78
C ALA A 604 8.40 6.53 -18.20
N PHE A 605 8.25 7.74 -17.62
CA PHE A 605 9.20 8.84 -17.83
C PHE A 605 10.60 8.48 -17.31
N PHE A 606 10.69 7.95 -16.10
CA PHE A 606 11.94 7.61 -15.43
C PHE A 606 12.69 6.53 -16.21
N ARG A 607 12.01 5.44 -16.60
CA ARG A 607 12.56 4.41 -17.49
C ARG A 607 13.09 5.01 -18.79
N ARG A 608 12.32 5.90 -19.45
CA ARG A 608 12.76 6.56 -20.70
C ARG A 608 14.00 7.43 -20.48
N ARG A 609 14.06 8.15 -19.35
CA ARG A 609 15.22 8.98 -18.97
C ARG A 609 16.44 8.10 -18.72
N LEU A 610 16.32 7.04 -17.94
CA LEU A 610 17.40 6.09 -17.67
C LEU A 610 17.93 5.46 -18.96
N ARG A 611 17.05 4.97 -19.84
CA ARG A 611 17.48 4.42 -21.13
C ARG A 611 18.26 5.44 -21.96
N ARG A 612 17.84 6.71 -21.97
CA ARG A 612 18.58 7.80 -22.65
C ARG A 612 19.96 8.05 -22.07
N LEU A 613 20.11 7.99 -20.76
CA LEU A 613 21.39 8.17 -20.09
C LEU A 613 22.32 6.97 -20.35
N VAL A 614 21.79 5.74 -20.36
CA VAL A 614 22.58 4.51 -20.49
C VAL A 614 22.91 4.15 -21.94
N LEU A 615 21.95 4.31 -22.86
CA LEU A 615 22.07 3.88 -24.26
C LEU A 615 22.30 5.04 -25.25
N GLY A 616 22.13 6.29 -24.81
CA GLY A 616 22.21 7.49 -25.65
C GLY A 616 20.92 7.79 -26.43
N ARG A 617 20.75 9.06 -26.85
CA ARG A 617 19.48 9.58 -27.43
C ARG A 617 19.00 8.83 -28.69
N ASN A 618 19.92 8.40 -29.55
CA ASN A 618 19.61 7.75 -30.84
C ASN A 618 19.17 6.28 -30.67
N ARG A 619 19.67 5.58 -29.63
CA ARG A 619 19.28 4.20 -29.30
C ARG A 619 18.11 4.13 -28.30
N SER A 620 17.65 5.29 -27.82
CA SER A 620 16.62 5.42 -26.78
C SER A 620 15.22 5.76 -27.30
N ARG A 621 15.01 5.72 -28.63
CA ARG A 621 13.66 5.66 -29.20
C ARG A 621 13.03 4.31 -28.85
N GLY A 622 12.42 4.20 -27.67
CA GLY A 622 11.24 3.33 -27.47
C GLY A 622 9.98 4.19 -27.48
N PRO A 623 8.75 3.65 -27.57
CA PRO A 623 8.26 2.30 -27.86
C PRO A 623 7.31 2.26 -29.10
N ALA A 624 7.53 3.16 -30.07
CA ALA A 624 6.67 3.35 -31.24
C ALA A 624 7.47 3.23 -32.55
N ASP A 625 8.28 2.17 -32.65
CA ASP A 625 8.86 1.76 -33.94
C ASP A 625 8.21 0.41 -34.30
N PRO A 626 7.09 0.40 -35.04
CA PRO A 626 6.34 -0.81 -35.38
C PRO A 626 7.11 -1.80 -36.27
N GLY A 627 8.39 -1.54 -36.58
CA GLY A 627 9.17 -2.27 -37.58
C GLY A 627 10.27 -3.20 -37.05
N ARG A 628 10.44 -3.40 -35.73
CA ARG A 628 11.57 -4.21 -35.20
C ARG A 628 11.13 -5.60 -34.70
N ASP A 629 11.57 -6.62 -35.44
CA ASP A 629 11.57 -8.08 -35.19
C ASP A 629 10.59 -8.63 -34.14
N HIS A 630 9.51 -9.26 -34.63
CA HIS A 630 8.44 -9.90 -33.84
C HIS A 630 8.96 -10.82 -32.71
N VAL A 631 10.08 -11.52 -32.96
CA VAL A 631 10.72 -12.44 -32.01
C VAL A 631 11.20 -11.74 -30.74
N TRP A 632 11.87 -10.59 -30.88
CA TRP A 632 12.28 -9.79 -29.73
C TRP A 632 11.10 -9.22 -28.98
N GLY A 633 10.08 -8.72 -29.70
CA GLY A 633 8.87 -8.19 -29.07
C GLY A 633 8.16 -9.23 -28.20
N LEU A 634 8.12 -10.50 -28.63
CA LEU A 634 7.59 -11.61 -27.83
C LEU A 634 8.42 -11.86 -26.57
N TYR A 635 9.72 -12.04 -26.72
CA TYR A 635 10.62 -12.26 -25.56
C TYR A 635 10.57 -11.10 -24.58
N ALA A 636 10.64 -9.86 -25.07
CA ALA A 636 10.65 -8.68 -24.24
C ALA A 636 9.35 -8.50 -23.43
N ARG A 637 8.19 -8.85 -24.00
CA ARG A 637 6.94 -8.90 -23.23
C ARG A 637 7.00 -10.01 -22.17
N TRP A 638 7.45 -11.21 -22.55
CA TRP A 638 7.61 -12.33 -21.61
C TRP A 638 8.61 -12.03 -20.47
N ALA A 639 9.71 -11.34 -20.76
CA ALA A 639 10.76 -11.01 -19.80
C ALA A 639 10.50 -9.70 -19.00
N ASN A 640 9.30 -9.12 -19.09
CA ASN A 640 8.92 -7.82 -18.51
C ASN A 640 9.91 -6.69 -18.88
N LEU A 641 10.23 -6.54 -20.15
CA LEU A 641 11.07 -5.45 -20.68
C LEU A 641 10.28 -4.39 -21.47
N LEU A 642 9.09 -4.73 -21.97
CA LEU A 642 8.21 -3.86 -22.77
C LEU A 642 6.76 -3.85 -22.27
#